data_AF-A0A8H5RGT0-F1
#
_entry.id   AF-A0A8H5RGT0-F1
#
_cell.length_a   1.000
_cell.length_b   1.000
_cell.length_c   1.000
_cell.angle_alpha   90.00
_cell.angle_beta   90.00
_cell.angle_gamma   90.00
#
_symmetry.space_group_name_H-M   'P 1'
#
loop_
_entity.id
_entity.type
_entity.pdbx_description
1 polymer ?
#
loop_
_entity_poly.entity_id
_entity_poly.type
_entity_poly.pdbx_seq_one_letter_code
_entity_poly.pdbx_strand_id
1 'polypeptide(L)'
;MDHIWALNSLFDDLDGFIEDPTDEKGIFAHVKFGAAAGDIFEIPTKLFEWRLEHDTKIVVAVSESKKSMMDKNLMPRVGTRVREAISTGQQVRSDVVVYTYGELFTLLKSFRDQHFWNQASQNFCFPFTVFMMDVDPDFSAEFVLALNAATVFTKTFNDNQQNPNTTLRLITMSSDTIHPFILKLFQRFHTVQFYELPEFEDNYAPELVYSANPKTALRNIKKWIKDHDENGKNTIITFCGEDIMPDEWRGSRFIAGFRQVQVIHPGILDIIKASSENMLVSFPETFEADFQLEFSGNLHIVGSLARKRRILDRQTGHEVEVTLKLSKREREAQISAASWFEMDDMSIRFYAPHDYLTSPQFDFPRRMKFACEQIDGFVAAWTALGDWPDETFDILHHILDINGAMANENFGAIPSGTAADDGIDYYNINAALDRTCKRLEVQGLVGDDYTDLGTAIPADRATFFHDLSQVTMYIGKPAHATAILSTPAITQLKMHLLAALWVGLERLIKIDWQNNSGNAYREVQSLIGFSSTAGISRYGTLWSKLGLMEALWAKNAAGFCPESTSSNIIDGRISASTSARSKWMSYRQNISALAAREGIATPSVDGFFLRDFEITQDDYDGLCQHFMQVYSNQVAIVTKRGNRLEINDFASGQRLDYTADVLNLVDWADVTRQEKHSSVLGFYTTASRHPRGARIKISDWNWIPSRLWQQWDQTLKDTLEVGTETFKTQEEDSGRLGRVRMSRRNPDEV
;
A
#
# COMPACT_ATOMS: atom_id res chain seq x y z
N MET A 1 -33.14 -17.75 10.68
CA MET A 1 -33.45 -17.77 12.12
C MET A 1 -32.21 -18.14 12.92
N ASP A 2 -31.46 -19.17 12.51
CA ASP A 2 -30.28 -19.66 13.25
C ASP A 2 -29.11 -18.66 13.32
N HIS A 3 -28.87 -17.86 12.27
CA HIS A 3 -27.86 -16.79 12.26
C HIS A 3 -28.11 -15.72 13.31
N ILE A 4 -29.35 -15.25 13.43
CA ILE A 4 -29.72 -14.21 14.40
C ILE A 4 -29.53 -14.72 15.84
N TRP A 5 -29.80 -16.01 16.07
CA TRP A 5 -29.61 -16.61 17.38
C TRP A 5 -28.12 -16.78 17.74
N ALA A 6 -27.30 -17.23 16.79
CA ALA A 6 -25.84 -17.32 16.98
C ALA A 6 -25.21 -15.94 17.23
N LEU A 7 -25.63 -14.93 16.46
CA LEU A 7 -25.17 -13.56 16.62
C LEU A 7 -25.58 -12.97 17.98
N ASN A 8 -26.81 -13.21 18.44
CA ASN A 8 -27.25 -12.79 19.78
C ASN A 8 -26.45 -13.48 20.90
N SER A 9 -26.17 -14.79 20.76
CA SER A 9 -25.35 -15.51 21.73
C SER A 9 -23.93 -14.96 21.81
N LEU A 10 -23.33 -14.62 20.66
CA LEU A 10 -22.02 -13.97 20.62
C LEU A 10 -22.05 -12.64 21.38
N PHE A 11 -23.11 -11.84 21.23
CA PHE A 11 -23.21 -10.57 21.95
C PHE A 11 -23.27 -10.78 23.46
N ASP A 12 -24.08 -11.73 23.95
CA ASP A 12 -24.18 -12.03 25.37
C ASP A 12 -22.79 -12.38 25.95
N ASP A 13 -22.01 -13.18 25.22
CA ASP A 13 -20.65 -13.57 25.61
C ASP A 13 -19.66 -12.40 25.58
N LEU A 14 -19.71 -11.57 24.52
CA LEU A 14 -18.88 -10.37 24.40
C LEU A 14 -19.19 -9.34 25.49
N ASP A 15 -20.45 -9.17 25.85
CA ASP A 15 -20.84 -8.27 26.92
C ASP A 15 -20.34 -8.75 28.27
N GLY A 16 -20.44 -10.06 28.56
CA GLY A 16 -19.84 -10.65 29.76
C GLY A 16 -18.33 -10.36 29.87
N PHE A 17 -17.60 -10.45 28.75
CA PHE A 17 -16.17 -10.12 28.70
C PHE A 17 -15.86 -8.64 28.95
N ILE A 18 -16.74 -7.74 28.51
CA ILE A 18 -16.57 -6.29 28.71
C ILE A 18 -16.93 -5.92 30.17
N GLU A 19 -17.96 -6.53 30.74
CA GLU A 19 -18.55 -6.15 32.03
C GLU A 19 -17.90 -6.72 33.28
N ASP A 20 -17.08 -7.77 33.17
CA ASP A 20 -16.45 -8.40 34.31
C ASP A 20 -15.04 -7.82 34.55
N PRO A 21 -14.87 -6.79 35.41
CA PRO A 21 -13.56 -6.24 35.77
C PRO A 21 -12.72 -7.22 36.61
N THR A 22 -13.35 -8.28 37.13
CA THR A 22 -12.67 -9.36 37.88
C THR A 22 -12.28 -10.54 37.01
N ASP A 23 -12.62 -10.50 35.71
CA ASP A 23 -12.28 -11.59 34.80
C ASP A 23 -10.77 -11.63 34.57
N GLU A 24 -10.10 -12.54 35.28
CA GLU A 24 -8.70 -12.93 35.05
C GLU A 24 -8.49 -13.51 33.63
N LYS A 25 -9.55 -13.64 32.81
CA LYS A 25 -9.54 -14.28 31.49
C LYS A 25 -8.88 -13.48 30.36
N GLY A 26 -8.67 -12.17 30.45
CA GLY A 26 -8.05 -11.45 29.31
C GLY A 26 -8.44 -10.00 29.15
N ILE A 27 -7.51 -9.11 28.79
CA ILE A 27 -7.86 -7.78 28.23
C ILE A 27 -7.96 -7.79 26.69
N PHE A 28 -7.66 -8.94 26.07
CA PHE A 28 -7.63 -9.13 24.63
C PHE A 28 -8.58 -10.21 24.16
N ALA A 29 -9.24 -9.97 23.02
CA ALA A 29 -10.10 -10.94 22.36
C ALA A 29 -9.96 -10.92 20.84
N HIS A 30 -10.42 -12.00 20.22
CA HIS A 30 -10.55 -12.13 18.78
C HIS A 30 -11.92 -12.71 18.42
N VAL A 31 -12.59 -12.07 17.48
CA VAL A 31 -13.90 -12.47 16.95
C VAL A 31 -13.72 -12.86 15.48
N LYS A 32 -13.98 -14.14 15.19
CA LYS A 32 -14.08 -14.65 13.82
C LYS A 32 -15.54 -14.62 13.35
N PHE A 33 -15.78 -14.12 12.14
CA PHE A 33 -17.10 -14.11 11.50
C PHE A 33 -17.01 -14.45 10.01
N GLY A 34 -18.13 -14.66 9.32
CA GLY A 34 -18.11 -14.86 7.87
C GLY A 34 -18.00 -13.51 7.15
N ALA A 35 -17.10 -13.37 6.17
CA ALA A 35 -16.97 -12.11 5.41
C ALA A 35 -18.33 -11.68 4.80
N ALA A 36 -19.09 -12.59 4.21
CA ALA A 36 -20.36 -12.28 3.55
C ALA A 36 -21.52 -11.87 4.49
N ALA A 37 -21.38 -12.02 5.81
CA ALA A 37 -22.50 -11.89 6.75
C ALA A 37 -22.76 -10.45 7.23
N GLY A 38 -21.87 -9.48 6.97
CA GLY A 38 -22.04 -8.09 7.40
C GLY A 38 -21.84 -7.85 8.91
N ASP A 39 -21.43 -8.87 9.65
CA ASP A 39 -21.31 -8.88 11.12
C ASP A 39 -20.39 -7.78 11.66
N ILE A 40 -19.36 -7.39 10.90
CA ILE A 40 -18.42 -6.31 11.26
C ILE A 40 -19.11 -4.98 11.59
N PHE A 41 -20.28 -4.70 11.01
CA PHE A 41 -21.06 -3.49 11.31
C PHE A 41 -22.16 -3.74 12.35
N GLU A 42 -22.66 -4.97 12.44
CA GLU A 42 -23.72 -5.33 13.36
C GLU A 42 -23.20 -5.42 14.79
N ILE A 43 -22.01 -6.01 15.01
CA ILE A 43 -21.44 -6.18 16.34
C ILE A 43 -21.27 -4.83 17.07
N PRO A 44 -20.59 -3.80 16.51
CA PRO A 44 -20.47 -2.52 17.20
C PRO A 44 -21.82 -1.83 17.46
N THR A 45 -22.76 -1.94 16.52
CA THR A 45 -24.11 -1.37 16.67
C THR A 45 -24.84 -2.00 17.85
N LYS A 46 -24.78 -3.33 17.97
CA LYS A 46 -25.50 -4.11 18.99
C LYS A 46 -24.91 -3.93 20.38
N LEU A 47 -23.59 -3.96 20.48
CA LEU A 47 -22.89 -3.62 21.73
C LEU A 47 -23.23 -2.19 22.19
N PHE A 48 -23.31 -1.24 21.25
CA PHE A 48 -23.74 0.13 21.60
C PHE A 48 -25.20 0.17 22.07
N GLU A 49 -26.13 -0.51 21.38
CA GLU A 49 -27.54 -0.59 21.75
C GLU A 49 -27.72 -1.08 23.19
N TRP A 50 -27.00 -2.15 23.57
CA TRP A 50 -27.06 -2.73 24.92
C TRP A 50 -26.49 -1.79 25.99
N ARG A 51 -25.52 -0.95 25.61
CA ARG A 51 -24.79 -0.09 26.54
C ARG A 51 -25.22 1.38 26.55
N LEU A 52 -26.31 1.74 25.89
CA LEU A 52 -26.80 3.12 25.81
C LEU A 52 -26.86 3.84 27.17
N GLU A 53 -27.26 3.12 28.22
CA GLU A 53 -27.39 3.63 29.60
C GLU A 53 -26.13 3.45 30.45
N HIS A 54 -25.18 2.65 29.99
CA HIS A 54 -23.92 2.42 30.66
C HIS A 54 -22.94 3.52 30.22
N ASP A 55 -22.08 4.01 31.11
CA ASP A 55 -21.03 4.94 30.72
C ASP A 55 -19.95 4.15 29.94
N THR A 56 -20.19 3.89 28.64
CA THR A 56 -19.29 3.09 27.77
C THR A 56 -18.79 3.90 26.58
N LYS A 57 -17.54 3.65 26.18
CA LYS A 57 -17.01 4.12 24.90
C LYS A 57 -16.63 2.96 23.99
N ILE A 58 -17.16 2.96 22.78
CA ILE A 58 -16.81 1.99 21.73
C ILE A 58 -15.98 2.70 20.67
N VAL A 59 -14.76 2.20 20.46
CA VAL A 59 -13.80 2.74 19.50
C VAL A 59 -13.62 1.72 18.40
N VAL A 60 -14.12 2.02 17.20
CA VAL A 60 -14.02 1.12 16.05
C VAL A 60 -12.90 1.61 15.14
N ALA A 61 -11.94 0.74 14.85
CA ALA A 61 -10.82 1.03 13.95
C ALA A 61 -10.89 0.16 12.70
N VAL A 62 -10.86 0.78 11.53
CA VAL A 62 -10.97 0.12 10.22
C VAL A 62 -10.07 0.77 9.17
N SER A 63 -10.01 0.20 7.97
CA SER A 63 -9.34 0.86 6.83
C SER A 63 -10.07 2.13 6.39
N GLU A 64 -9.41 3.04 5.67
CA GLU A 64 -10.02 4.28 5.16
C GLU A 64 -11.23 4.01 4.25
N SER A 65 -11.15 2.98 3.39
CA SER A 65 -12.25 2.56 2.54
C SER A 65 -13.43 2.02 3.34
N LYS A 66 -13.19 1.28 4.43
CA LYS A 66 -14.26 0.78 5.30
C LYS A 66 -14.85 1.91 6.16
N LYS A 67 -14.03 2.82 6.69
CA LYS A 67 -14.53 3.98 7.48
C LYS A 67 -15.52 4.81 6.68
N SER A 68 -15.18 5.15 5.43
CA SER A 68 -16.07 5.91 4.56
C SER A 68 -17.40 5.20 4.25
N MET A 69 -17.46 3.88 4.41
CA MET A 69 -18.72 3.10 4.38
C MET A 69 -19.42 3.09 5.74
N MET A 70 -18.68 2.87 6.82
CA MET A 70 -19.19 2.83 8.19
C MET A 70 -19.81 4.14 8.62
N ASP A 71 -19.19 5.28 8.32
CA ASP A 71 -19.73 6.59 8.64
C ASP A 71 -21.13 6.79 8.04
N LYS A 72 -21.43 6.13 6.91
CA LYS A 72 -22.77 6.16 6.30
C LYS A 72 -23.72 5.07 6.81
N ASN A 73 -23.23 3.92 7.25
CA ASN A 73 -24.10 2.80 7.64
C ASN A 73 -24.28 2.71 9.17
N LEU A 74 -23.17 2.80 9.92
CA LEU A 74 -23.15 2.72 11.38
C LEU A 74 -23.69 4.00 12.02
N MET A 75 -23.20 5.19 11.63
CA MET A 75 -23.63 6.44 12.29
C MET A 75 -25.13 6.73 12.14
N PRO A 76 -25.79 6.47 10.99
CA PRO A 76 -27.24 6.62 10.91
C PRO A 76 -28.03 5.60 11.73
N ARG A 77 -27.54 4.35 11.86
CA ARG A 77 -28.14 3.35 12.76
C ARG A 77 -28.04 3.82 14.21
N VAL A 78 -26.83 4.16 14.67
CA VAL A 78 -26.56 4.72 16.00
C VAL A 78 -27.41 5.96 16.26
N GLY A 79 -27.44 6.92 15.34
CA GLY A 79 -28.22 8.15 15.49
C GLY A 79 -29.74 7.91 15.55
N THR A 80 -30.25 6.91 14.82
CA THR A 80 -31.66 6.50 14.90
C THR A 80 -31.97 5.91 16.27
N ARG A 81 -31.10 5.03 16.78
CA ARG A 81 -31.23 4.45 18.12
C ARG A 81 -31.16 5.49 19.23
N VAL A 82 -30.22 6.43 19.14
CA VAL A 82 -30.12 7.54 20.11
C VAL A 82 -31.40 8.37 20.12
N ARG A 83 -31.99 8.67 18.95
CA ARG A 83 -33.28 9.38 18.88
C ARG A 83 -34.42 8.59 19.49
N GLU A 84 -34.51 7.29 19.21
CA GLU A 84 -35.50 6.38 19.80
C GLU A 84 -35.38 6.35 21.33
N ALA A 85 -34.16 6.15 21.85
CA ALA A 85 -33.84 6.17 23.27
C ALA A 85 -34.25 7.50 23.93
N ILE A 86 -33.84 8.64 23.37
CA ILE A 86 -34.21 9.97 23.91
C ILE A 86 -35.73 10.18 23.86
N SER A 87 -36.40 9.76 22.78
CA SER A 87 -37.86 9.92 22.63
C SER A 87 -38.67 9.08 23.62
N THR A 88 -38.09 7.99 24.12
CA THR A 88 -38.69 7.13 25.14
C THR A 88 -38.28 7.52 26.57
N GLY A 89 -37.51 8.61 26.72
CA GLY A 89 -37.05 9.11 28.03
C GLY A 89 -35.82 8.41 28.59
N GLN A 90 -35.16 7.58 27.79
CA GLN A 90 -33.95 6.85 28.15
C GLN A 90 -32.75 7.79 28.22
N GLN A 91 -31.90 7.63 29.24
CA GLN A 91 -30.69 8.44 29.37
C GLN A 91 -29.55 7.82 28.54
N VAL A 92 -29.00 8.58 27.60
CA VAL A 92 -27.86 8.12 26.78
C VAL A 92 -26.57 8.64 27.40
N ARG A 93 -25.66 7.73 27.79
CA ARG A 93 -24.36 8.04 28.40
C ARG A 93 -23.15 7.45 27.66
N SER A 94 -23.40 6.61 26.66
CA SER A 94 -22.36 5.99 25.84
C SER A 94 -21.96 6.82 24.62
N ASP A 95 -20.75 6.54 24.11
CA ASP A 95 -20.16 7.16 22.91
C ASP A 95 -19.63 6.09 21.94
N VAL A 96 -19.79 6.32 20.62
CA VAL A 96 -19.19 5.50 19.56
C VAL A 96 -18.40 6.39 18.63
N VAL A 97 -17.14 6.04 18.44
CA VAL A 97 -16.23 6.74 17.52
C VAL A 97 -15.60 5.77 16.56
N VAL A 98 -15.51 6.19 15.29
CA VAL A 98 -14.89 5.40 14.22
C VAL A 98 -13.63 6.11 13.74
N TYR A 99 -12.51 5.40 13.79
CA TYR A 99 -11.21 5.88 13.31
C TYR A 99 -10.70 5.01 12.16
N THR A 100 -9.94 5.61 11.25
CA THR A 100 -9.03 4.83 10.40
C THR A 100 -7.88 4.31 11.27
N TYR A 101 -7.18 3.25 10.83
CA TYR A 101 -5.96 2.80 11.50
C TYR A 101 -4.95 3.95 11.69
N GLY A 102 -4.75 4.76 10.65
CA GLY A 102 -3.87 5.92 10.70
C GLY A 102 -4.31 7.01 11.69
N GLU A 103 -5.61 7.32 11.77
CA GLU A 103 -6.14 8.28 12.74
C GLU A 103 -5.99 7.78 14.17
N LEU A 104 -6.28 6.49 14.42
CA LEU A 104 -6.13 5.89 15.74
C LEU A 104 -4.67 5.91 16.18
N PHE A 105 -3.75 5.51 15.29
CA PHE A 105 -2.32 5.55 15.60
C PHE A 105 -1.85 6.96 15.97
N THR A 106 -2.23 7.98 15.18
CA THR A 106 -1.89 9.38 15.47
C THR A 106 -2.51 9.87 16.78
N LEU A 107 -3.76 9.50 17.06
CA LEU A 107 -4.44 9.84 18.30
C LEU A 107 -3.72 9.25 19.51
N LEU A 108 -3.44 7.94 19.49
CA LEU A 108 -2.72 7.28 20.58
C LEU A 108 -1.32 7.87 20.73
N LYS A 109 -0.60 8.08 19.63
CA LYS A 109 0.71 8.74 19.64
C LYS A 109 0.66 10.12 20.32
N SER A 110 -0.44 10.87 20.21
CA SER A 110 -0.59 12.17 20.86
C SER A 110 -0.77 12.13 22.38
N PHE A 111 -1.13 10.97 22.95
CA PHE A 111 -1.27 10.79 24.40
C PHE A 111 0.05 10.43 25.10
N ARG A 112 1.15 10.43 24.35
CA ARG A 112 2.49 10.11 24.82
C ARG A 112 3.05 11.20 25.74
N ASP A 113 3.54 10.79 26.91
CA ASP A 113 4.57 11.49 27.71
C ASP A 113 5.78 10.54 27.84
N GLN A 114 7.00 11.07 27.93
CA GLN A 114 8.28 10.31 27.97
C GLN A 114 8.36 9.29 29.11
N HIS A 115 7.50 9.39 30.11
CA HIS A 115 7.54 8.53 31.30
C HIS A 115 6.20 7.83 31.59
N PHE A 116 5.10 8.27 30.97
CA PHE A 116 3.76 7.74 31.20
C PHE A 116 2.86 7.95 29.99
N TRP A 117 1.88 7.07 29.80
CA TRP A 117 0.71 7.39 28.97
C TRP A 117 -0.27 8.22 29.80
N ASN A 118 0.02 9.50 30.12
CA ASN A 118 -1.02 10.31 30.76
C ASN A 118 -0.79 11.83 30.74
N GLN A 119 -1.71 12.52 30.07
CA GLN A 119 -2.49 13.63 30.65
C GLN A 119 -3.75 14.01 29.82
N ALA A 120 -3.87 13.55 28.57
CA ALA A 120 -5.00 13.86 27.68
C ALA A 120 -6.00 12.72 27.43
N SER A 121 -5.91 11.61 28.17
CA SER A 121 -6.70 10.37 28.00
C SER A 121 -8.12 10.41 28.57
N GLN A 122 -8.59 11.54 29.09
CA GLN A 122 -9.94 11.67 29.72
C GLN A 122 -11.07 11.19 28.81
N ASN A 123 -10.91 11.33 27.50
CA ASN A 123 -11.88 10.85 26.51
C ASN A 123 -12.06 9.33 26.49
N PHE A 124 -11.22 8.55 27.20
CA PHE A 124 -11.29 7.10 27.33
C PHE A 124 -11.52 6.65 28.79
N CYS A 125 -11.69 7.58 29.73
CA CYS A 125 -11.98 7.30 31.16
C CYS A 125 -13.46 6.98 31.42
N PHE A 126 -14.11 6.26 30.51
CA PHE A 126 -15.42 5.67 30.73
C PHE A 126 -15.26 4.44 31.64
N PRO A 127 -16.23 4.05 32.47
CA PRO A 127 -16.21 2.76 33.17
C PRO A 127 -15.83 1.58 32.28
N PHE A 128 -16.33 1.57 31.04
CA PHE A 128 -15.97 0.59 30.03
C PHE A 128 -15.51 1.27 28.74
N THR A 129 -14.32 0.94 28.26
CA THR A 129 -13.82 1.37 26.95
C THR A 129 -13.40 0.16 26.15
N VAL A 130 -13.90 0.02 24.92
CA VAL A 130 -13.60 -1.13 24.06
C VAL A 130 -13.04 -0.65 22.72
N PHE A 131 -11.85 -1.11 22.38
CA PHE A 131 -11.31 -1.01 21.04
C PHE A 131 -11.75 -2.23 20.24
N MET A 132 -12.37 -1.99 19.10
CA MET A 132 -12.76 -3.01 18.14
C MET A 132 -12.02 -2.74 16.84
N MET A 133 -11.03 -3.57 16.52
CA MET A 133 -10.19 -3.40 15.34
C MET A 133 -10.54 -4.46 14.30
N ASP A 134 -11.04 -4.04 13.15
CA ASP A 134 -11.06 -4.88 11.96
C ASP A 134 -9.63 -5.26 11.59
N VAL A 135 -9.37 -6.54 11.31
CA VAL A 135 -8.05 -6.97 10.90
C VAL A 135 -7.92 -6.63 9.43
N ASP A 136 -6.91 -5.82 9.11
CA ASP A 136 -6.50 -5.67 7.71
C ASP A 136 -5.99 -7.03 7.21
N PRO A 137 -6.67 -7.66 6.24
CA PRO A 137 -6.29 -8.99 5.81
C PRO A 137 -4.90 -8.99 5.17
N ASP A 138 -4.45 -7.87 4.60
CA ASP A 138 -3.10 -7.71 4.06
C ASP A 138 -2.07 -7.26 5.11
N PHE A 139 -2.45 -6.96 6.35
CA PHE A 139 -1.53 -6.41 7.38
C PHE A 139 -0.73 -5.21 6.84
N SER A 140 -1.41 -4.12 6.48
CA SER A 140 -0.72 -2.86 6.17
C SER A 140 0.07 -2.31 7.37
N ALA A 141 1.07 -1.47 7.08
CA ALA A 141 1.84 -0.77 8.09
C ALA A 141 0.94 0.06 9.03
N GLU A 142 -0.10 0.70 8.50
CA GLU A 142 -1.09 1.44 9.31
C GLU A 142 -1.77 0.56 10.34
N PHE A 143 -2.29 -0.59 9.89
CA PHE A 143 -2.94 -1.55 10.79
C PHE A 143 -1.98 -2.06 11.86
N VAL A 144 -0.77 -2.48 11.46
CA VAL A 144 0.21 -3.05 12.40
C VAL A 144 0.66 -2.02 13.44
N LEU A 145 0.93 -0.77 13.02
CA LEU A 145 1.30 0.30 13.93
C LEU A 145 0.16 0.68 14.87
N ALA A 146 -1.07 0.78 14.36
CA ALA A 146 -2.25 1.07 15.17
C ALA A 146 -2.56 -0.06 16.16
N LEU A 147 -2.46 -1.32 15.73
CA LEU A 147 -2.68 -2.49 16.58
C LEU A 147 -1.63 -2.55 17.70
N ASN A 148 -0.36 -2.31 17.37
CA ASN A 148 0.70 -2.24 18.37
C ASN A 148 0.42 -1.12 19.37
N ALA A 149 0.09 0.08 18.89
CA ALA A 149 -0.23 1.22 19.72
C ALA A 149 -1.42 0.96 20.65
N ALA A 150 -2.51 0.41 20.12
CA ALA A 150 -3.70 0.06 20.88
C ALA A 150 -3.42 -1.02 21.91
N THR A 151 -2.59 -2.02 21.58
CA THR A 151 -2.22 -3.10 22.52
C THR A 151 -1.46 -2.54 23.72
N VAL A 152 -0.39 -1.77 23.46
CA VAL A 152 0.43 -1.16 24.52
C VAL A 152 -0.38 -0.17 25.35
N PHE A 153 -1.19 0.66 24.70
CA PHE A 153 -2.10 1.59 25.38
C PHE A 153 -3.09 0.83 26.27
N THR A 154 -3.72 -0.23 25.76
CA THR A 154 -4.68 -1.06 26.52
C THR A 154 -4.04 -1.66 27.76
N LYS A 155 -2.84 -2.23 27.63
CA LYS A 155 -2.11 -2.80 28.77
C LYS A 155 -1.76 -1.72 29.79
N THR A 156 -1.08 -0.67 29.35
CA THR A 156 -0.57 0.38 30.24
C THR A 156 -1.69 1.16 30.93
N PHE A 157 -2.81 1.38 30.23
CA PHE A 157 -3.97 2.07 30.78
C PHE A 157 -4.58 1.26 31.93
N ASN A 158 -4.75 -0.05 31.76
CA ASN A 158 -5.30 -0.91 32.82
C ASN A 158 -4.34 -1.10 34.00
N ASP A 159 -3.03 -1.08 33.77
CA ASP A 159 -2.04 -1.13 34.85
C ASP A 159 -1.98 0.17 35.66
N ASN A 160 -2.42 1.29 35.07
CA ASN A 160 -2.31 2.60 35.68
C ASN A 160 -3.38 2.80 36.77
N GLN A 161 -2.93 2.78 38.03
CA GLN A 161 -3.77 2.97 39.21
C GLN A 161 -4.45 4.36 39.30
N GLN A 162 -4.13 5.31 38.42
CA GLN A 162 -4.81 6.61 38.36
C GLN A 162 -6.26 6.51 37.86
N ASN A 163 -6.63 5.44 37.14
CA ASN A 163 -7.97 5.22 36.59
C ASN A 163 -8.60 3.89 37.09
N PRO A 164 -8.74 3.66 38.41
CA PRO A 164 -9.09 2.35 38.96
C PRO A 164 -10.54 1.89 38.66
N ASN A 165 -11.37 2.79 38.13
CA ASN A 165 -12.77 2.52 37.80
C ASN A 165 -13.01 2.39 36.29
N THR A 166 -11.96 2.38 35.47
CA THR A 166 -12.06 2.21 34.02
C THR A 166 -11.41 0.91 33.62
N THR A 167 -12.13 0.09 32.86
CA THR A 167 -11.58 -1.08 32.19
C THR A 167 -11.50 -0.84 30.69
N LEU A 168 -10.34 -1.13 30.10
CA LEU A 168 -10.09 -0.99 28.68
C LEU A 168 -9.84 -2.36 28.05
N ARG A 169 -10.61 -2.73 27.03
CA ARG A 169 -10.48 -4.01 26.32
C ARG A 169 -10.16 -3.78 24.85
N LEU A 170 -9.44 -4.71 24.24
CA LEU A 170 -9.14 -4.69 22.80
C LEU A 170 -9.59 -6.00 22.15
N ILE A 171 -10.44 -5.87 21.13
CA ILE A 171 -11.04 -6.94 20.35
C ILE A 171 -10.59 -6.79 18.90
N THR A 172 -10.03 -7.86 18.32
CA THR A 172 -9.77 -7.93 16.88
C THR A 172 -10.87 -8.71 16.18
N MET A 173 -11.18 -8.34 14.94
CA MET A 173 -12.33 -8.82 14.18
C MET A 173 -11.88 -9.23 12.79
N SER A 174 -12.09 -10.49 12.38
CA SER A 174 -11.76 -10.92 11.01
C SER A 174 -12.61 -12.06 10.47
N SER A 175 -12.55 -12.24 9.15
CA SER A 175 -13.10 -13.42 8.48
C SER A 175 -12.24 -14.67 8.66
N ASP A 176 -10.95 -14.47 8.92
CA ASP A 176 -9.99 -15.53 9.21
C ASP A 176 -9.89 -15.84 10.70
N THR A 177 -9.30 -16.98 11.04
CA THR A 177 -8.82 -17.25 12.40
C THR A 177 -7.73 -16.26 12.79
N ILE A 178 -7.54 -16.03 14.10
CA ILE A 178 -6.51 -15.11 14.59
C ILE A 178 -5.15 -15.37 13.92
N HIS A 179 -4.56 -14.31 13.38
CA HIS A 179 -3.26 -14.42 12.78
C HIS A 179 -2.18 -14.63 13.85
N PRO A 180 -1.16 -15.49 13.63
CA PRO A 180 -0.10 -15.75 14.61
C PRO A 180 0.60 -14.48 15.13
N PHE A 181 0.75 -13.46 14.29
CA PHE A 181 1.27 -12.15 14.68
C PHE A 181 0.46 -11.50 15.81
N ILE A 182 -0.87 -11.42 15.63
CA ILE A 182 -1.78 -10.80 16.61
C ILE A 182 -1.79 -11.64 17.89
N LEU A 183 -1.85 -12.96 17.76
CA LEU A 183 -1.87 -13.88 18.89
C LEU A 183 -0.63 -13.70 19.77
N LYS A 184 0.57 -13.70 19.18
CA LYS A 184 1.82 -13.49 19.92
C LYS A 184 1.88 -12.10 20.55
N LEU A 185 1.42 -11.07 19.84
CA LEU A 185 1.35 -9.71 20.36
C LEU A 185 0.51 -9.63 21.63
N PHE A 186 -0.69 -10.22 21.62
CA PHE A 186 -1.56 -10.23 22.79
C PHE A 186 -1.02 -11.12 23.91
N GLN A 187 -0.55 -12.33 23.58
CA GLN A 187 -0.02 -13.31 24.55
C GLN A 187 1.21 -12.83 25.33
N ARG A 188 1.95 -11.85 24.79
CA ARG A 188 3.04 -11.21 25.52
C ARG A 188 2.55 -10.50 26.79
N PHE A 189 1.31 -10.00 26.77
CA PHE A 189 0.76 -9.18 27.84
C PHE A 189 -0.35 -9.88 28.62
N HIS A 190 -1.18 -10.70 27.96
CA HIS A 190 -2.30 -11.39 28.60
C HIS A 190 -2.81 -12.59 27.77
N THR A 191 -3.58 -13.46 28.40
CA THR A 191 -4.44 -14.44 27.71
C THR A 191 -5.41 -13.78 26.72
N VAL A 192 -5.73 -14.51 25.65
CA VAL A 192 -6.62 -14.07 24.56
C VAL A 192 -7.90 -14.89 24.59
N GLN A 193 -9.04 -14.21 24.53
CA GLN A 193 -10.35 -14.85 24.37
C GLN A 193 -10.72 -15.00 22.89
N PHE A 194 -11.41 -16.09 22.55
CA PHE A 194 -11.80 -16.40 21.18
C PHE A 194 -13.31 -16.56 21.09
N TYR A 195 -13.87 -15.89 20.10
CA TYR A 195 -15.28 -15.99 19.76
C TYR A 195 -15.40 -16.25 18.27
N GLU A 196 -16.32 -17.13 17.87
CA GLU A 196 -16.49 -17.52 16.46
C GLU A 196 -17.97 -17.62 16.14
N LEU A 197 -18.41 -16.92 15.10
CA LEU A 197 -19.72 -17.14 14.51
C LEU A 197 -19.68 -18.39 13.63
N PRO A 198 -20.75 -19.21 13.64
CA PRO A 198 -20.87 -20.34 12.72
C PRO A 198 -20.72 -19.88 11.27
N GLU A 199 -19.95 -20.61 10.47
CA GLU A 199 -19.92 -20.40 9.01
C GLU A 199 -21.27 -20.85 8.43
N PHE A 200 -22.01 -19.91 7.83
CA PHE A 200 -23.24 -20.22 7.11
C PHE A 200 -22.92 -20.50 5.64
N GLU A 201 -23.62 -21.46 5.03
CA GLU A 201 -23.49 -21.71 3.59
C GLU A 201 -23.84 -20.44 2.80
N ASP A 202 -22.88 -19.95 2.00
CA ASP A 202 -23.11 -18.88 1.03
C ASP A 202 -24.17 -19.35 0.03
N ASN A 203 -25.42 -18.92 0.22
CA ASN A 203 -26.53 -19.24 -0.69
C ASN A 203 -26.34 -18.63 -2.11
N TYR A 204 -25.27 -17.85 -2.33
CA TYR A 204 -24.98 -17.11 -3.55
C TYR A 204 -23.75 -17.65 -4.30
N ALA A 205 -23.61 -18.97 -4.46
CA ALA A 205 -22.55 -19.55 -5.26
C ALA A 205 -22.74 -19.20 -6.77
N PRO A 206 -21.84 -18.44 -7.41
CA PRO A 206 -22.00 -18.05 -8.81
C PRO A 206 -21.84 -19.25 -9.76
N GLU A 207 -22.45 -19.19 -10.95
CA GLU A 207 -22.23 -20.19 -12.00
C GLU A 207 -20.77 -20.12 -12.48
N LEU A 208 -19.99 -21.17 -12.21
CA LEU A 208 -18.59 -21.21 -12.60
C LEU A 208 -18.45 -21.47 -14.12
N VAL A 209 -17.83 -20.52 -14.83
CA VAL A 209 -17.58 -20.60 -16.28
C VAL A 209 -16.09 -20.75 -16.55
N TYR A 210 -15.69 -21.93 -17.01
CA TYR A 210 -14.29 -22.22 -17.30
C TYR A 210 -13.67 -21.24 -18.30
N SER A 211 -12.64 -20.52 -17.84
CA SER A 211 -11.91 -19.51 -18.60
C SER A 211 -10.43 -19.55 -18.21
N ALA A 212 -9.59 -20.16 -19.06
CA ALA A 212 -8.17 -20.36 -18.78
C ALA A 212 -7.34 -19.07 -18.64
N ASN A 213 -7.84 -17.93 -19.16
CA ASN A 213 -7.18 -16.63 -19.08
C ASN A 213 -8.19 -15.49 -19.33
N PRO A 214 -7.82 -14.22 -19.04
CA PRO A 214 -8.70 -13.07 -19.27
C PRO A 214 -9.22 -12.95 -20.71
N LYS A 215 -8.40 -13.32 -21.72
CA LYS A 215 -8.82 -13.28 -23.13
C LYS A 215 -9.95 -14.28 -23.44
N THR A 216 -9.93 -15.44 -22.79
CA THR A 216 -10.99 -16.45 -22.92
C THR A 216 -12.24 -16.05 -22.15
N ALA A 217 -12.08 -15.48 -20.96
CA ALA A 217 -13.19 -14.89 -20.20
C ALA A 217 -13.94 -13.84 -21.04
N LEU A 218 -13.22 -12.88 -21.64
CA LEU A 218 -13.82 -11.83 -22.47
C LEU A 218 -14.61 -12.39 -23.67
N ARG A 219 -14.09 -13.46 -24.29
CA ARG A 219 -14.76 -14.15 -25.40
C ARG A 219 -16.05 -14.83 -24.94
N ASN A 220 -16.01 -15.50 -23.79
CA ASN A 220 -17.16 -16.19 -23.21
C ASN A 220 -18.25 -15.19 -22.79
N ILE A 221 -17.87 -14.08 -22.15
CA ILE A 221 -18.78 -12.98 -21.81
C ILE A 221 -19.45 -12.43 -23.06
N LYS A 222 -18.66 -12.08 -24.09
CA LYS A 222 -19.20 -11.56 -25.36
C LYS A 222 -20.17 -12.51 -26.02
N LYS A 223 -19.87 -13.81 -26.01
CA LYS A 223 -20.76 -14.85 -26.54
C LYS A 223 -22.05 -14.91 -25.73
N TRP A 224 -21.95 -14.92 -24.41
CA TRP A 224 -23.11 -15.03 -23.53
C TRP A 224 -24.09 -13.86 -23.71
N ILE A 225 -23.58 -12.62 -23.70
CA ILE A 225 -24.39 -11.41 -23.88
C ILE A 225 -25.14 -11.46 -25.22
N LYS A 226 -24.46 -11.91 -26.28
CA LYS A 226 -25.08 -12.10 -27.60
C LYS A 226 -26.19 -13.16 -27.60
N ASP A 227 -25.98 -14.24 -26.86
CA ASP A 227 -26.87 -15.41 -26.90
C ASP A 227 -28.09 -15.26 -25.96
N HIS A 228 -28.00 -14.44 -24.90
CA HIS A 228 -29.01 -14.42 -23.82
C HIS A 228 -29.69 -13.06 -23.62
N ASP A 229 -28.97 -11.93 -23.75
CA ASP A 229 -29.59 -10.62 -23.54
C ASP A 229 -28.73 -9.46 -24.08
N GLU A 230 -28.89 -9.13 -25.37
CA GLU A 230 -28.19 -7.99 -25.99
C GLU A 230 -28.68 -6.63 -25.47
N ASN A 231 -29.88 -6.56 -24.87
CA ASN A 231 -30.52 -5.32 -24.44
C ASN A 231 -30.52 -5.12 -22.91
N GLY A 232 -30.20 -6.15 -22.13
CA GLY A 232 -30.04 -6.08 -20.69
C GLY A 232 -28.77 -5.35 -20.25
N LYS A 233 -28.82 -4.80 -19.03
CA LYS A 233 -27.65 -4.20 -18.38
C LYS A 233 -26.67 -5.31 -18.00
N ASN A 234 -25.43 -5.22 -18.49
CA ASN A 234 -24.35 -6.15 -18.19
C ASN A 234 -23.23 -5.44 -17.43
N THR A 235 -22.84 -5.99 -16.28
CA THR A 235 -21.71 -5.50 -15.50
C THR A 235 -20.60 -6.54 -15.43
N ILE A 236 -19.40 -6.14 -15.80
CA ILE A 236 -18.19 -6.95 -15.72
C ILE A 236 -17.38 -6.47 -14.53
N ILE A 237 -17.10 -7.37 -13.58
CA ILE A 237 -16.23 -7.12 -12.44
C ILE A 237 -14.85 -7.72 -12.72
N THR A 238 -13.82 -6.92 -12.49
CA THR A 238 -12.42 -7.36 -12.56
C THR A 238 -11.67 -6.97 -11.28
N PHE A 239 -10.69 -7.79 -10.91
CA PHE A 239 -9.76 -7.52 -9.80
C PHE A 239 -8.39 -7.17 -10.37
N CYS A 240 -8.28 -5.95 -10.92
CA CYS A 240 -7.04 -5.43 -11.52
C CYS A 240 -6.47 -4.23 -10.75
N GLY A 241 -7.07 -3.90 -9.61
CA GLY A 241 -6.60 -2.84 -8.74
C GLY A 241 -6.56 -1.50 -9.42
N GLU A 242 -5.36 -0.94 -9.49
CA GLU A 242 -5.13 0.35 -10.12
C GLU A 242 -5.24 0.29 -11.65
N ASP A 243 -5.05 -0.89 -12.24
CA ASP A 243 -5.39 -1.16 -13.64
C ASP A 243 -6.92 -1.37 -13.75
N ILE A 244 -7.58 -0.67 -14.67
CA ILE A 244 -9.05 -0.78 -14.85
C ILE A 244 -9.45 -2.13 -15.47
N MET A 245 -8.52 -2.76 -16.19
CA MET A 245 -8.77 -3.99 -16.93
C MET A 245 -7.49 -4.79 -17.14
N PRO A 246 -7.59 -6.11 -17.41
CA PRO A 246 -6.46 -6.93 -17.83
C PRO A 246 -5.75 -6.35 -19.07
N ASP A 247 -4.42 -6.48 -19.11
CA ASP A 247 -3.61 -5.94 -20.21
C ASP A 247 -4.02 -6.51 -21.58
N GLU A 248 -4.51 -7.76 -21.62
CA GLU A 248 -4.99 -8.42 -22.84
C GLU A 248 -6.27 -7.82 -23.40
N TRP A 249 -7.00 -7.01 -22.63
CA TRP A 249 -8.23 -6.37 -23.05
C TRP A 249 -7.99 -4.97 -23.63
N ARG A 250 -6.80 -4.40 -23.43
CA ARG A 250 -6.46 -3.07 -23.94
C ARG A 250 -6.63 -3.02 -25.46
N GLY A 251 -7.38 -2.01 -25.94
CA GLY A 251 -7.70 -1.83 -27.36
C GLY A 251 -8.90 -2.65 -27.87
N SER A 252 -9.58 -3.42 -27.01
CA SER A 252 -10.81 -4.12 -27.37
C SER A 252 -11.96 -3.15 -27.64
N ARG A 253 -12.49 -3.15 -28.86
CA ARG A 253 -13.69 -2.35 -29.22
C ARG A 253 -14.94 -2.74 -28.42
N PHE A 254 -15.00 -3.97 -27.93
CA PHE A 254 -16.12 -4.43 -27.11
C PHE A 254 -16.11 -3.76 -25.74
N ILE A 255 -14.96 -3.73 -25.06
CA ILE A 255 -14.80 -3.06 -23.76
C ILE A 255 -14.92 -1.54 -23.88
N ALA A 256 -14.55 -0.97 -25.03
CA ALA A 256 -14.73 0.47 -25.27
C ALA A 256 -16.20 0.94 -25.20
N GLY A 257 -17.16 0.03 -25.34
CA GLY A 257 -18.59 0.32 -25.20
C GLY A 257 -19.13 0.25 -23.76
N PHE A 258 -18.28 -0.08 -22.78
CA PHE A 258 -18.67 -0.16 -21.37
C PHE A 258 -18.22 1.10 -20.62
N ARG A 259 -19.07 1.60 -19.72
CA ARG A 259 -18.67 2.63 -18.76
C ARG A 259 -17.65 2.04 -17.80
N GLN A 260 -16.45 2.62 -17.81
CA GLN A 260 -15.34 2.15 -16.99
C GLN A 260 -15.36 2.84 -15.63
N VAL A 261 -15.42 2.04 -14.59
CA VAL A 261 -15.52 2.50 -13.21
C VAL A 261 -14.43 1.81 -12.40
N GLN A 262 -13.66 2.58 -11.65
CA GLN A 262 -12.72 2.06 -10.68
C GLN A 262 -13.25 2.35 -9.29
N VAL A 263 -13.38 1.31 -8.47
CA VAL A 263 -13.86 1.46 -7.09
C VAL A 263 -12.68 1.90 -6.23
N ILE A 264 -12.49 3.22 -6.15
CA ILE A 264 -11.48 3.86 -5.29
C ILE A 264 -12.07 4.47 -4.02
N HIS A 265 -13.39 4.58 -3.95
CA HIS A 265 -14.12 5.15 -2.81
C HIS A 265 -15.57 4.65 -2.80
N PRO A 266 -16.21 4.46 -1.63
CA PRO A 266 -17.58 3.95 -1.54
C PRO A 266 -18.65 4.79 -2.24
N GLY A 267 -18.44 6.10 -2.40
CA GLY A 267 -19.34 6.96 -3.17
C GLY A 267 -19.49 6.56 -4.65
N ILE A 268 -18.56 5.74 -5.17
CA ILE A 268 -18.66 5.13 -6.51
C ILE A 268 -19.74 4.04 -6.54
N LEU A 269 -20.05 3.41 -5.41
CA LEU A 269 -21.08 2.37 -5.33
C LEU A 269 -22.46 2.93 -5.66
N ASP A 270 -22.77 4.16 -5.24
CA ASP A 270 -24.02 4.84 -5.59
C ASP A 270 -24.13 5.09 -7.10
N ILE A 271 -23.00 5.34 -7.78
CA ILE A 271 -22.93 5.48 -9.24
C ILE A 271 -23.22 4.14 -9.92
N ILE A 272 -22.67 3.04 -9.37
CA ILE A 272 -22.91 1.68 -9.87
C ILE A 272 -24.39 1.29 -9.72
N LYS A 273 -25.00 1.62 -8.56
CA LYS A 273 -26.43 1.39 -8.29
C LYS A 273 -27.32 2.17 -9.25
N ALA A 274 -27.06 3.46 -9.43
CA ALA A 274 -27.91 4.35 -10.23
C ALA A 274 -27.73 4.21 -11.75
N SER A 275 -26.66 3.56 -12.21
CA SER A 275 -26.38 3.44 -13.65
C SER A 275 -27.35 2.47 -14.34
N SER A 276 -27.84 2.85 -15.52
CA SER A 276 -28.56 1.95 -16.44
C SER A 276 -27.67 1.40 -17.57
N GLU A 277 -26.39 1.78 -17.60
CA GLU A 277 -25.46 1.45 -18.68
C GLU A 277 -24.70 0.14 -18.42
N ASN A 278 -24.14 -0.45 -19.48
CA ASN A 278 -23.17 -1.53 -19.35
C ASN A 278 -21.90 -1.01 -18.66
N MET A 279 -21.43 -1.70 -17.63
CA MET A 279 -20.31 -1.24 -16.81
C MET A 279 -19.15 -2.24 -16.76
N LEU A 280 -17.93 -1.72 -16.80
CA LEU A 280 -16.73 -2.44 -16.42
C LEU A 280 -16.27 -1.84 -15.09
N VAL A 281 -16.36 -2.63 -14.02
CA VAL A 281 -16.04 -2.21 -12.67
C VAL A 281 -14.77 -2.93 -12.23
N SER A 282 -13.71 -2.17 -11.94
CA SER A 282 -12.48 -2.70 -11.34
C SER A 282 -12.49 -2.46 -9.84
N PHE A 283 -12.33 -3.53 -9.07
CA PHE A 283 -12.10 -3.48 -7.63
C PHE A 283 -10.60 -3.64 -7.33
N PRO A 284 -10.12 -3.08 -6.20
CA PRO A 284 -8.84 -3.46 -5.60
C PRO A 284 -8.72 -4.99 -5.48
N GLU A 285 -7.54 -5.56 -5.71
CA GLU A 285 -7.38 -7.03 -5.66
C GLU A 285 -7.59 -7.63 -4.27
N THR A 286 -7.62 -6.80 -3.22
CA THR A 286 -7.85 -7.19 -1.82
C THR A 286 -9.04 -6.48 -1.19
N PHE A 287 -9.99 -6.06 -2.02
CA PHE A 287 -11.20 -5.41 -1.52
C PHE A 287 -12.10 -6.43 -0.80
N GLU A 288 -12.04 -6.40 0.52
CA GLU A 288 -13.02 -7.02 1.42
C GLU A 288 -13.89 -5.90 1.96
N ALA A 289 -15.06 -5.73 1.37
CA ALA A 289 -16.06 -4.83 1.92
C ALA A 289 -17.42 -5.51 1.83
N ASP A 290 -18.12 -5.52 2.96
CA ASP A 290 -19.38 -6.24 3.10
C ASP A 290 -20.51 -5.24 2.85
N PHE A 291 -20.92 -5.09 1.60
CA PHE A 291 -22.05 -4.22 1.26
C PHE A 291 -22.97 -4.96 0.32
N GLN A 292 -24.26 -4.77 0.55
CA GLN A 292 -25.29 -5.19 -0.38
C GLN A 292 -25.56 -4.08 -1.40
N LEU A 293 -25.24 -4.38 -2.65
CA LEU A 293 -25.70 -3.65 -3.81
C LEU A 293 -27.00 -4.29 -4.28
N GLU A 294 -28.12 -3.63 -4.01
CA GLU A 294 -29.33 -3.82 -4.80
C GLU A 294 -28.99 -3.50 -6.26
N PHE A 295 -29.00 -4.52 -7.11
CA PHE A 295 -28.57 -4.40 -8.50
C PHE A 295 -29.56 -5.06 -9.45
N SER A 296 -29.91 -4.34 -10.52
CA SER A 296 -30.67 -4.88 -11.66
C SER A 296 -29.74 -5.07 -12.85
N GLY A 297 -29.58 -6.31 -13.34
CA GLY A 297 -28.73 -6.64 -14.49
C GLY A 297 -27.92 -7.93 -14.34
N ASN A 298 -27.22 -8.33 -15.40
CA ASN A 298 -26.38 -9.52 -15.44
C ASN A 298 -24.98 -9.23 -14.91
N LEU A 299 -24.43 -10.15 -14.11
CA LEU A 299 -23.14 -9.98 -13.45
C LEU A 299 -22.10 -10.98 -13.95
N HIS A 300 -20.97 -10.46 -14.42
CA HIS A 300 -19.84 -11.22 -14.93
C HIS A 300 -18.60 -10.94 -14.08
N ILE A 301 -18.23 -11.84 -13.18
CA ILE A 301 -17.05 -11.69 -12.33
C ILE A 301 -15.88 -12.43 -12.97
N VAL A 302 -14.78 -11.73 -13.26
CA VAL A 302 -13.58 -12.34 -13.83
C VAL A 302 -12.52 -12.48 -12.74
N GLY A 303 -12.33 -13.72 -12.29
CA GLY A 303 -11.32 -14.04 -11.29
C GLY A 303 -9.91 -13.81 -11.84
N SER A 304 -9.07 -13.16 -11.04
CA SER A 304 -7.64 -13.07 -11.31
C SER A 304 -6.89 -14.18 -10.60
N LEU A 305 -5.83 -14.70 -11.21
CA LEU A 305 -4.89 -15.65 -10.57
C LEU A 305 -3.68 -14.96 -9.95
N ALA A 306 -3.43 -13.71 -10.32
CA ALA A 306 -2.25 -12.98 -9.94
C ALA A 306 -2.56 -11.48 -9.82
N ARG A 307 -1.68 -10.75 -9.13
CA ARG A 307 -1.75 -9.30 -9.01
C ARG A 307 -0.37 -8.69 -9.09
N LYS A 308 -0.31 -7.41 -9.45
CA LYS A 308 0.93 -6.64 -9.40
C LYS A 308 1.14 -6.12 -7.98
N ARG A 309 2.33 -6.32 -7.43
CA ARG A 309 2.73 -5.78 -6.12
C ARG A 309 4.18 -5.33 -6.15
N ARG A 310 4.50 -4.29 -5.39
CA ARG A 310 5.87 -3.82 -5.18
C ARG A 310 6.46 -4.61 -4.01
N ILE A 311 7.43 -5.48 -4.22
CA ILE A 311 8.05 -6.22 -3.11
C ILE A 311 9.50 -5.82 -2.93
N LEU A 312 10.01 -5.93 -1.70
CA LEU A 312 11.43 -5.99 -1.46
C LEU A 312 11.97 -7.36 -1.91
N ASP A 313 12.64 -7.39 -3.06
CA ASP A 313 13.34 -8.56 -3.56
C ASP A 313 14.51 -8.90 -2.63
N ARG A 314 14.50 -10.09 -2.03
CA ARG A 314 15.53 -10.53 -1.08
C ARG A 314 16.89 -10.79 -1.73
N GLN A 315 16.91 -11.12 -3.02
CA GLN A 315 18.16 -11.40 -3.75
C GLN A 315 18.93 -10.12 -4.03
N THR A 316 18.22 -9.07 -4.42
CA THR A 316 18.83 -7.80 -4.80
C THR A 316 18.77 -6.77 -3.66
N GLY A 317 17.84 -6.92 -2.72
CA GLY A 317 17.56 -5.92 -1.68
C GLY A 317 16.81 -4.70 -2.21
N HIS A 318 16.20 -4.81 -3.41
CA HIS A 318 15.55 -3.70 -4.10
C HIS A 318 14.04 -3.83 -4.07
N GLU A 319 13.36 -2.69 -4.14
CA GLU A 319 11.92 -2.68 -4.39
C GLU A 319 11.66 -2.93 -5.87
N VAL A 320 10.89 -3.97 -6.18
CA VAL A 320 10.57 -4.40 -7.54
C VAL A 320 9.08 -4.67 -7.65
N GLU A 321 8.44 -4.12 -8.68
CA GLU A 321 7.09 -4.49 -9.06
C GLU A 321 7.08 -5.88 -9.71
N VAL A 322 6.32 -6.80 -9.13
CA VAL A 322 6.24 -8.21 -9.53
C VAL A 322 4.78 -8.62 -9.70
N THR A 323 4.53 -9.51 -10.65
CA THR A 323 3.22 -10.17 -10.75
C THR A 323 3.24 -11.43 -9.91
N LEU A 324 2.55 -11.42 -8.77
CA LEU A 324 2.51 -12.53 -7.81
C LEU A 324 1.20 -13.28 -7.93
N LYS A 325 1.30 -14.61 -7.81
CA LYS A 325 0.15 -15.50 -7.69
C LYS A 325 -0.66 -15.13 -6.43
N LEU A 326 -1.97 -15.25 -6.47
CA LEU A 326 -2.84 -15.07 -5.31
C LEU A 326 -2.83 -16.31 -4.41
N SER A 327 -2.99 -16.11 -3.10
CA SER A 327 -3.27 -17.16 -2.12
C SER A 327 -4.68 -17.71 -2.32
N LYS A 328 -4.96 -18.87 -1.71
CA LYS A 328 -6.30 -19.45 -1.67
C LYS A 328 -7.33 -18.47 -1.07
N ARG A 329 -6.99 -17.83 0.05
CA ARG A 329 -7.85 -16.83 0.72
C ARG A 329 -8.21 -15.64 -0.15
N GLU A 330 -7.25 -15.14 -0.93
CA GLU A 330 -7.50 -14.02 -1.85
C GLU A 330 -8.44 -14.40 -2.99
N ARG A 331 -8.35 -15.65 -3.45
CA ARG A 331 -9.27 -16.17 -4.47
C ARG A 331 -10.66 -16.45 -3.92
N GLU A 332 -10.76 -16.93 -2.67
CA GLU A 332 -12.03 -17.07 -1.96
C GLU A 332 -12.71 -15.69 -1.83
N ALA A 333 -11.99 -14.66 -1.42
CA ALA A 333 -12.51 -13.29 -1.35
C ALA A 333 -13.03 -12.78 -2.72
N GLN A 334 -12.36 -13.11 -3.83
CA GLN A 334 -12.84 -12.76 -5.18
C GLN A 334 -14.14 -13.47 -5.58
N ILE A 335 -14.35 -14.71 -5.10
CA ILE A 335 -15.60 -15.45 -5.33
C ILE A 335 -16.71 -14.87 -4.46
N SER A 336 -16.41 -14.55 -3.20
CA SER A 336 -17.35 -13.91 -2.28
C SER A 336 -17.84 -12.54 -2.76
N ALA A 337 -17.17 -11.91 -3.73
CA ALA A 337 -17.72 -10.71 -4.37
C ALA A 337 -19.11 -10.92 -5.02
N ALA A 338 -19.51 -12.17 -5.29
CA ALA A 338 -20.86 -12.50 -5.73
C ALA A 338 -21.93 -12.22 -4.65
N SER A 339 -21.60 -12.37 -3.37
CA SER A 339 -22.55 -12.16 -2.27
C SER A 339 -22.78 -10.67 -1.94
N TRP A 340 -22.00 -9.76 -2.54
CA TRP A 340 -22.23 -8.32 -2.44
C TRP A 340 -23.50 -7.84 -3.15
N PHE A 341 -24.19 -8.70 -3.90
CA PHE A 341 -25.33 -8.31 -4.72
C PHE A 341 -26.60 -9.00 -4.22
N GLU A 342 -27.56 -8.22 -3.72
CA GLU A 342 -28.89 -8.72 -3.35
C GLU A 342 -29.71 -8.86 -4.64
N MET A 343 -30.13 -10.08 -4.99
CA MET A 343 -30.72 -10.36 -6.30
C MET A 343 -31.86 -11.37 -6.21
N ASP A 344 -33.03 -10.98 -6.74
CA ASP A 344 -34.25 -11.81 -6.75
C ASP A 344 -34.40 -12.72 -7.99
N ASP A 345 -33.70 -12.49 -9.13
CA ASP A 345 -33.99 -13.21 -10.39
C ASP A 345 -32.89 -13.15 -11.52
N MET A 346 -31.58 -13.15 -11.22
CA MET A 346 -30.50 -12.93 -12.24
C MET A 346 -29.36 -13.98 -12.27
N SER A 347 -28.68 -14.14 -13.41
CA SER A 347 -27.52 -15.04 -13.55
C SER A 347 -26.18 -14.38 -13.19
N ILE A 348 -25.56 -14.83 -12.10
CA ILE A 348 -24.18 -14.47 -11.73
C ILE A 348 -23.23 -15.51 -12.30
N ARG A 349 -22.20 -15.06 -13.02
CA ARG A 349 -21.19 -15.95 -13.63
C ARG A 349 -19.80 -15.58 -13.18
N PHE A 350 -19.06 -16.57 -12.68
CA PHE A 350 -17.66 -16.43 -12.28
C PHE A 350 -16.74 -17.09 -13.32
N TYR A 351 -15.92 -16.28 -13.99
CA TYR A 351 -15.04 -16.72 -15.07
C TYR A 351 -13.63 -16.97 -14.52
N ALA A 352 -13.23 -18.24 -14.44
CA ALA A 352 -11.93 -18.65 -13.91
C ALA A 352 -11.45 -20.01 -14.46
N PRO A 353 -10.17 -20.35 -14.29
CA PRO A 353 -9.65 -21.69 -14.57
C PRO A 353 -10.33 -22.78 -13.72
N HIS A 354 -10.20 -24.05 -14.14
CA HIS A 354 -10.92 -25.17 -13.53
C HIS A 354 -10.44 -25.47 -12.10
N ASP A 355 -9.17 -25.20 -11.84
CA ASP A 355 -8.43 -25.45 -10.60
C ASP A 355 -8.27 -24.19 -9.75
N TYR A 356 -9.15 -23.18 -9.95
CA TYR A 356 -9.02 -21.86 -9.34
C TYR A 356 -8.87 -21.93 -7.81
N LEU A 357 -9.71 -22.67 -7.08
CA LEU A 357 -9.57 -22.81 -5.61
C LEU A 357 -8.71 -24.01 -5.18
N THR A 358 -8.68 -25.06 -6.00
CA THR A 358 -8.20 -26.38 -5.60
C THR A 358 -6.76 -26.66 -5.97
N SER A 359 -6.10 -25.78 -6.70
CA SER A 359 -4.72 -26.01 -7.12
C SER A 359 -3.74 -25.88 -5.93
N PRO A 360 -3.07 -26.99 -5.53
CA PRO A 360 -2.18 -27.01 -4.38
C PRO A 360 -0.91 -26.19 -4.57
N GLN A 361 -0.59 -25.79 -5.82
CA GLN A 361 0.50 -24.87 -6.11
C GLN A 361 0.30 -23.46 -5.53
N PHE A 362 -0.91 -23.15 -5.06
CA PHE A 362 -1.26 -21.82 -4.59
C PHE A 362 -1.85 -21.81 -3.18
N ASP A 363 -1.55 -22.83 -2.38
CA ASP A 363 -1.96 -22.94 -0.98
C ASP A 363 -0.86 -22.36 -0.05
N PHE A 364 -0.60 -21.07 -0.21
CA PHE A 364 0.32 -20.30 0.63
C PHE A 364 -0.46 -19.21 1.38
N PRO A 365 0.03 -18.77 2.56
CA PRO A 365 -0.63 -17.73 3.36
C PRO A 365 -0.68 -16.38 2.63
N ARG A 366 -1.63 -15.52 3.02
CA ARG A 366 -1.72 -14.16 2.49
C ARG A 366 -0.44 -13.37 2.84
N ARG A 367 0.03 -12.56 1.89
CA ARG A 367 1.29 -11.81 2.05
C ARG A 367 1.07 -10.54 2.86
N MET A 368 1.89 -10.35 3.88
CA MET A 368 1.84 -9.15 4.72
C MET A 368 2.43 -7.93 4.00
N LYS A 369 1.59 -6.92 3.75
CA LYS A 369 1.91 -5.69 3.04
C LYS A 369 2.99 -4.87 3.74
N PHE A 370 2.94 -4.76 5.08
CA PHE A 370 3.97 -4.02 5.81
C PHE A 370 5.38 -4.60 5.62
N ALA A 371 5.48 -5.93 5.47
CA ALA A 371 6.77 -6.62 5.35
C ALA A 371 7.30 -6.70 3.92
N CYS A 372 6.40 -6.75 2.93
CA CYS A 372 6.78 -6.88 1.53
C CYS A 372 6.84 -5.54 0.79
N GLU A 373 5.83 -4.67 1.00
CA GLU A 373 5.61 -3.44 0.22
C GLU A 373 6.04 -2.17 0.97
N GLN A 374 5.92 -2.15 2.30
CA GLN A 374 6.01 -0.93 3.10
C GLN A 374 7.12 -0.96 4.15
N ILE A 375 8.04 -1.92 4.07
CA ILE A 375 9.00 -2.20 5.16
C ILE A 375 9.88 -0.98 5.48
N ASP A 376 10.26 -0.20 4.47
CA ASP A 376 11.06 1.02 4.63
C ASP A 376 10.34 2.08 5.47
N GLY A 377 9.10 2.42 5.09
CA GLY A 377 8.30 3.39 5.82
C GLY A 377 7.79 2.85 7.16
N PHE A 378 7.54 1.54 7.25
CA PHE A 378 7.16 0.87 8.48
C PHE A 378 8.27 0.95 9.52
N VAL A 379 9.51 0.56 9.16
CA VAL A 379 10.65 0.63 10.09
C VAL A 379 10.93 2.07 10.50
N ALA A 380 10.89 3.01 9.56
CA ALA A 380 11.05 4.42 9.87
C ALA A 380 9.97 4.97 10.82
N ALA A 381 8.71 4.57 10.65
CA ALA A 381 7.63 4.94 11.57
C ALA A 381 7.74 4.22 12.92
N TRP A 382 8.26 3.00 12.93
CA TRP A 382 8.48 2.19 14.12
C TRP A 382 9.62 2.75 14.98
N THR A 383 10.73 3.21 14.41
CA THR A 383 11.82 3.80 15.19
C THR A 383 11.45 5.12 15.84
N ALA A 384 10.47 5.84 15.30
CA ALA A 384 9.84 6.98 15.99
C ALA A 384 9.08 6.59 17.27
N LEU A 385 8.86 5.28 17.48
CA LEU A 385 8.35 4.69 18.72
C LEU A 385 9.48 4.32 19.69
N GLY A 386 10.75 4.59 19.39
CA GLY A 386 11.90 4.23 20.25
C GLY A 386 11.87 4.82 21.66
N ASP A 387 11.14 5.92 21.86
CA ASP A 387 10.90 6.54 23.16
C ASP A 387 9.60 6.06 23.85
N TRP A 388 8.96 5.01 23.33
CA TRP A 388 7.82 4.37 23.99
C TRP A 388 8.33 3.46 25.11
N PRO A 389 7.51 3.10 26.12
CA PRO A 389 7.93 2.16 27.17
C PRO A 389 8.59 0.93 26.54
N ASP A 390 9.73 0.50 27.13
CA ASP A 390 10.72 -0.47 26.61
C ASP A 390 10.13 -1.72 25.91
N GLU A 391 8.91 -2.10 26.28
CA GLU A 391 8.19 -3.25 25.72
C GLU A 391 7.77 -3.06 24.24
N THR A 392 7.62 -1.83 23.74
CA THR A 392 7.15 -1.55 22.35
C THR A 392 8.23 -1.87 21.30
N PHE A 393 9.50 -1.65 21.65
CA PHE A 393 10.64 -1.90 20.77
C PHE A 393 11.01 -3.40 20.74
N ASP A 394 10.88 -4.09 21.87
CA ASP A 394 11.09 -5.54 22.00
C ASP A 394 10.00 -6.41 21.33
N ILE A 395 8.82 -5.85 21.09
CA ILE A 395 7.67 -6.55 20.48
C ILE A 395 8.04 -7.09 19.10
N LEU A 396 8.59 -6.27 18.20
CA LEU A 396 8.83 -6.71 16.83
C LEU A 396 10.06 -7.61 16.69
N HIS A 397 11.11 -7.38 17.50
CA HIS A 397 12.28 -8.27 17.56
C HIS A 397 11.94 -9.70 18.04
N HIS A 398 10.85 -9.90 18.79
CA HIS A 398 10.44 -11.22 19.31
C HIS A 398 9.19 -11.81 18.64
N ILE A 399 8.29 -10.99 18.11
CA ILE A 399 7.03 -11.47 17.48
C ILE A 399 7.25 -11.86 16.02
N LEU A 400 8.16 -11.17 15.31
CA LEU A 400 8.55 -11.51 13.94
C LEU A 400 9.50 -12.71 13.86
N ASP A 401 10.04 -13.17 15.00
CA ASP A 401 10.75 -14.45 15.11
C ASP A 401 9.75 -15.61 15.30
N ILE A 402 9.33 -16.20 14.19
CA ILE A 402 8.41 -17.35 14.17
C ILE A 402 9.15 -18.69 14.36
N ASN A 403 10.45 -18.69 14.64
CA ASN A 403 11.19 -19.94 14.90
C ASN A 403 10.86 -20.57 16.28
N GLY A 404 10.24 -19.82 17.19
CA GLY A 404 9.94 -20.26 18.57
C GLY A 404 8.54 -20.82 18.83
N ALA A 405 7.62 -20.80 17.86
CA ALA A 405 6.26 -21.36 18.05
C ALA A 405 6.27 -22.90 17.89
N MET A 406 7.08 -23.58 18.70
CA MET A 406 6.99 -25.01 18.87
C MET A 406 5.82 -25.32 19.81
N ALA A 407 4.82 -26.02 19.26
CA ALA A 407 4.01 -27.02 19.93
C ALA A 407 3.65 -26.72 21.39
N ASN A 408 2.66 -25.85 21.61
CA ASN A 408 1.74 -26.09 22.72
C ASN A 408 0.44 -26.65 22.13
N GLU A 409 0.14 -27.86 22.61
CA GLU A 409 -0.92 -28.76 22.21
C GLU A 409 -2.27 -28.05 22.30
N ASN A 410 -2.85 -27.64 21.15
CA ASN A 410 -4.30 -27.54 20.89
C ASN A 410 -4.63 -26.79 19.59
N PHE A 411 -3.68 -26.09 18.98
CA PHE A 411 -3.88 -25.45 17.69
C PHE A 411 -3.02 -26.15 16.64
N GLY A 412 -3.67 -26.60 15.55
CA GLY A 412 -3.02 -27.31 14.45
C GLY A 412 -1.75 -26.61 13.98
N ALA A 413 -0.78 -27.41 13.54
CA ALA A 413 0.53 -26.95 13.08
C ALA A 413 0.42 -25.65 12.26
N ILE A 414 1.09 -24.59 12.71
CA ILE A 414 1.24 -23.36 11.93
C ILE A 414 1.84 -23.77 10.58
N PRO A 415 1.17 -23.55 9.44
CA PRO A 415 1.68 -23.94 8.14
C PRO A 415 3.07 -23.35 7.96
N SER A 416 4.08 -24.18 7.66
CA SER A 416 5.41 -23.67 7.34
C SER A 416 5.29 -22.76 6.11
N GLY A 417 5.35 -21.44 6.31
CA GLY A 417 5.10 -20.41 5.29
C GLY A 417 6.24 -20.22 4.31
N THR A 418 6.77 -21.31 3.76
CA THR A 418 7.69 -21.26 2.62
C THR A 418 6.95 -21.77 1.39
N ALA A 419 6.56 -20.85 0.49
CA ALA A 419 6.37 -21.26 -0.89
C ALA A 419 7.78 -21.48 -1.46
N ALA A 420 8.15 -22.74 -1.67
CA ALA A 420 9.49 -23.10 -2.14
C ALA A 420 9.90 -22.43 -3.47
N ASP A 421 8.92 -21.91 -4.23
CA ASP A 421 9.09 -21.49 -5.62
C ASP A 421 9.27 -19.98 -5.83
N ASP A 422 8.87 -19.10 -4.89
CA ASP A 422 9.03 -17.63 -5.06
C ASP A 422 10.08 -17.00 -4.12
N GLY A 423 10.67 -17.76 -3.20
CA GLY A 423 11.77 -17.32 -2.33
C GLY A 423 11.36 -16.31 -1.25
N ILE A 424 10.06 -16.11 -1.04
CA ILE A 424 9.51 -15.20 -0.03
C ILE A 424 9.12 -16.02 1.21
N ASP A 425 9.73 -15.69 2.36
CA ASP A 425 9.26 -16.21 3.65
C ASP A 425 8.16 -15.28 4.18
N TYR A 426 6.95 -15.83 4.30
CA TYR A 426 5.74 -15.09 4.68
C TYR A 426 5.67 -14.76 6.17
N TYR A 427 6.45 -15.45 6.98
CA TYR A 427 6.33 -15.44 8.43
C TYR A 427 7.64 -15.08 9.14
N ASN A 428 8.79 -15.30 8.52
CA ASN A 428 10.10 -14.87 9.02
C ASN A 428 10.62 -13.70 8.16
N ILE A 429 10.38 -12.49 8.66
CA ILE A 429 10.79 -11.24 8.01
C ILE A 429 12.03 -10.64 8.68
N ASN A 430 12.63 -11.31 9.68
CA ASN A 430 13.75 -10.79 10.48
C ASN A 430 14.94 -10.40 9.61
N ALA A 431 15.35 -11.25 8.67
CA ALA A 431 16.45 -10.93 7.78
C ALA A 431 16.17 -9.71 6.88
N ALA A 432 14.90 -9.49 6.50
CA ALA A 432 14.49 -8.32 5.73
C ALA A 432 14.40 -7.06 6.61
N LEU A 433 13.96 -7.21 7.86
CA LEU A 433 13.92 -6.17 8.88
C LEU A 433 15.33 -5.71 9.22
N ASP A 434 16.23 -6.61 9.62
CA ASP A 434 17.62 -6.30 9.99
C ASP A 434 18.38 -5.60 8.85
N ARG A 435 18.21 -6.07 7.61
CA ARG A 435 18.80 -5.44 6.43
C ARG A 435 18.22 -4.06 6.18
N THR A 436 16.90 -3.91 6.34
CA THR A 436 16.22 -2.63 6.22
C THR A 436 16.69 -1.66 7.30
N CYS A 437 16.73 -2.07 8.57
CA CYS A 437 17.24 -1.27 9.69
C CYS A 437 18.67 -0.79 9.42
N LYS A 438 19.63 -1.70 9.15
CA LYS A 438 21.01 -1.34 8.83
C LYS A 438 21.12 -0.37 7.66
N ARG A 439 20.31 -0.59 6.62
CA ARG A 439 20.27 0.33 5.46
C ARG A 439 19.74 1.70 5.87
N LEU A 440 18.65 1.75 6.62
CA LEU A 440 18.06 2.99 7.10
C LEU A 440 19.03 3.73 8.05
N GLU A 441 19.79 3.01 8.89
CA GLU A 441 20.86 3.56 9.73
C GLU A 441 21.93 4.26 8.89
N VAL A 442 22.47 3.56 7.87
CA VAL A 442 23.45 4.14 6.93
C VAL A 442 22.87 5.33 6.15
N GLN A 443 21.56 5.34 5.91
CA GLN A 443 20.86 6.45 5.25
C GLN A 443 20.55 7.62 6.19
N GLY A 444 20.84 7.50 7.49
CA GLY A 444 20.52 8.49 8.51
C GLY A 444 19.02 8.61 8.82
N LEU A 445 18.28 7.52 8.61
CA LEU A 445 16.82 7.43 8.80
C LEU A 445 16.41 6.87 10.16
N VAL A 446 17.27 6.08 10.80
CA VAL A 446 17.05 5.49 12.12
C VAL A 446 18.37 5.44 12.91
N GLY A 447 18.33 5.52 14.25
CA GLY A 447 19.50 5.49 15.14
C GLY A 447 19.67 6.75 16.01
N ASP A 448 20.31 6.60 17.18
CA ASP A 448 20.45 7.67 18.21
C ASP A 448 21.59 8.67 17.91
N ASP A 449 22.60 8.24 17.16
CA ASP A 449 23.73 9.07 16.77
C ASP A 449 23.66 9.38 15.27
N TYR A 450 23.56 10.68 14.95
CA TYR A 450 23.74 11.22 13.62
C TYR A 450 25.07 10.74 13.05
N THR A 451 25.07 9.67 12.23
CA THR A 451 26.27 9.28 11.50
C THR A 451 26.64 10.43 10.58
N ASP A 452 27.89 10.93 10.61
CA ASP A 452 28.42 12.03 9.80
C ASP A 452 28.43 11.75 8.26
N LEU A 453 27.57 10.85 7.77
CA LEU A 453 27.51 10.35 6.40
C LEU A 453 26.67 11.20 5.44
N GLY A 454 25.95 12.20 5.96
CA GLY A 454 25.07 13.06 5.17
C GLY A 454 23.97 13.63 6.05
N THR A 455 23.35 14.74 5.62
CA THR A 455 22.25 15.39 6.36
C THR A 455 21.13 14.39 6.64
N ALA A 456 21.13 13.81 7.85
CA ALA A 456 19.96 13.15 8.41
C ALA A 456 18.76 14.09 8.26
N ILE A 457 17.54 13.54 8.24
CA ILE A 457 16.34 14.36 8.37
C ILE A 457 16.54 15.19 9.64
N PRO A 458 16.69 16.52 9.55
CA PRO A 458 16.99 17.29 10.75
C PRO A 458 15.82 17.16 11.73
N ALA A 459 16.08 17.27 13.03
CA ALA A 459 15.07 16.97 14.06
C ALA A 459 13.76 17.75 13.86
N ASP A 460 13.85 18.97 13.31
CA ASP A 460 12.72 19.83 12.93
C ASP A 460 11.91 19.33 11.71
N ARG A 461 12.40 18.30 11.00
CA ARG A 461 11.76 17.67 9.83
C ARG A 461 11.35 16.22 10.07
N ALA A 462 11.67 15.63 11.22
CA ALA A 462 11.30 14.26 11.55
C ALA A 462 9.77 14.07 11.54
N THR A 463 9.03 14.98 12.18
CA THR A 463 7.55 14.97 12.17
C THR A 463 6.98 15.00 10.75
N PHE A 464 7.49 15.93 9.91
CA PHE A 464 7.07 16.03 8.51
C PHE A 464 7.32 14.73 7.73
N PHE A 465 8.47 14.08 7.93
CA PHE A 465 8.77 12.81 7.27
C PHE A 465 7.83 11.67 7.69
N HIS A 466 7.51 11.55 8.98
CA HIS A 466 6.60 10.53 9.47
C HIS A 466 5.19 10.73 8.94
N ASP A 467 4.70 11.97 8.97
CA ASP A 467 3.38 12.32 8.43
C ASP A 467 3.33 12.13 6.91
N LEU A 468 4.43 12.44 6.22
CA LEU A 468 4.54 12.22 4.77
C LEU A 468 4.58 10.72 4.43
N SER A 469 5.24 9.92 5.26
CA SER A 469 5.23 8.46 5.15
C SER A 469 3.81 7.93 5.30
N GLN A 470 3.02 8.43 6.23
CA GLN A 470 1.60 8.07 6.35
C GLN A 470 0.79 8.48 5.10
N VAL A 471 0.94 9.72 4.62
CA VAL A 471 0.26 10.21 3.39
C VAL A 471 0.63 9.40 2.15
N THR A 472 1.81 8.76 2.15
CA THR A 472 2.34 7.95 1.04
C THR A 472 2.22 6.46 1.29
N MET A 473 1.32 6.06 2.20
CA MET A 473 1.08 4.66 2.60
C MET A 473 2.39 3.90 2.89
N TYR A 474 3.31 4.55 3.59
CA TYR A 474 4.56 4.00 4.10
C TYR A 474 5.55 3.55 3.00
N ILE A 475 5.51 4.15 1.81
CA ILE A 475 6.64 4.06 0.86
C ILE A 475 7.72 5.07 1.27
N GLY A 476 8.68 4.61 2.06
CA GLY A 476 9.61 5.47 2.80
C GLY A 476 10.61 6.25 1.94
N LYS A 477 11.12 5.70 0.84
CA LYS A 477 12.19 6.33 0.04
C LYS A 477 11.78 7.68 -0.58
N PRO A 478 10.71 7.78 -1.38
CA PRO A 478 10.23 9.06 -1.90
C PRO A 478 9.89 10.08 -0.80
N ALA A 479 9.31 9.63 0.32
CA ALA A 479 8.99 10.49 1.46
C ALA A 479 10.27 11.06 2.10
N HIS A 480 11.31 10.24 2.27
CA HIS A 480 12.61 10.68 2.76
C HIS A 480 13.23 11.74 1.85
N ALA A 481 13.29 11.47 0.53
CA ALA A 481 13.87 12.42 -0.42
C ALA A 481 13.25 13.81 -0.27
N THR A 482 11.93 13.85 -0.11
CA THR A 482 11.12 15.08 0.05
C THR A 482 11.32 15.76 1.39
N ALA A 483 11.56 15.00 2.47
CA ALA A 483 11.80 15.55 3.80
C ALA A 483 13.19 16.20 3.96
N ILE A 484 14.19 15.80 3.16
CA ILE A 484 15.53 16.41 3.19
C ILE A 484 15.43 17.90 2.82
N LEU A 485 15.98 18.74 3.69
CA LEU A 485 15.97 20.20 3.56
C LEU A 485 16.56 20.65 2.22
N SER A 486 15.86 21.54 1.53
CA SER A 486 16.32 22.10 0.26
C SER A 486 15.71 23.48 -0.01
N THR A 487 16.16 24.15 -1.07
CA THR A 487 15.55 25.41 -1.51
C THR A 487 14.04 25.23 -1.78
N PRO A 488 13.21 26.27 -1.69
CA PRO A 488 11.77 26.15 -1.93
C PRO A 488 11.42 25.54 -3.30
N ALA A 489 12.17 25.89 -4.34
CA ALA A 489 12.00 25.36 -5.70
C ALA A 489 12.29 23.85 -5.78
N ILE A 490 13.42 23.40 -5.20
CA ILE A 490 13.77 21.98 -5.13
C ILE A 490 12.73 21.21 -4.29
N THR A 491 12.34 21.76 -3.14
CA THR A 491 11.35 21.16 -2.25
C THR A 491 10.02 20.93 -3.00
N GLN A 492 9.56 21.92 -3.75
CA GLN A 492 8.38 21.78 -4.59
C GLN A 492 8.55 20.69 -5.66
N LEU A 493 9.67 20.68 -6.40
CA LEU A 493 9.94 19.64 -7.40
C LEU A 493 9.89 18.24 -6.78
N LYS A 494 10.49 18.04 -5.60
CA LYS A 494 10.45 16.76 -4.88
C LYS A 494 9.02 16.36 -4.50
N MET A 495 8.17 17.29 -4.06
CA MET A 495 6.76 17.01 -3.77
C MET A 495 5.97 16.60 -5.02
N HIS A 496 6.22 17.25 -6.16
CA HIS A 496 5.62 16.84 -7.44
C HIS A 496 6.06 15.46 -7.89
N LEU A 497 7.36 15.17 -7.73
CA LEU A 497 7.93 13.86 -8.04
C LEU A 497 7.37 12.78 -7.12
N LEU A 498 7.27 13.05 -5.82
CA LEU A 498 6.68 12.15 -4.83
C LEU A 498 5.26 11.74 -5.23
N ALA A 499 4.40 12.73 -5.50
CA ALA A 499 3.04 12.47 -5.98
C ALA A 499 3.06 11.69 -7.31
N ALA A 500 4.01 11.96 -8.20
CA ALA A 500 4.09 11.31 -9.51
C ALA A 500 4.54 9.85 -9.44
N LEU A 501 5.55 9.57 -8.61
CA LEU A 501 6.02 8.21 -8.31
C LEU A 501 4.91 7.40 -7.64
N TRP A 502 4.13 8.05 -6.77
CA TRP A 502 3.01 7.41 -6.09
C TRP A 502 1.87 7.02 -7.04
N VAL A 503 1.49 7.88 -8.01
CA VAL A 503 0.47 7.50 -9.01
C VAL A 503 1.02 6.51 -10.06
N GLY A 504 2.34 6.52 -10.28
CA GLY A 504 3.02 5.79 -11.34
C GLY A 504 3.21 6.65 -12.59
N LEU A 505 4.46 7.01 -12.89
CA LEU A 505 4.82 7.90 -14.00
C LEU A 505 4.32 7.43 -15.37
N GLU A 506 4.31 6.11 -15.63
CA GLU A 506 3.78 5.56 -16.90
C GLU A 506 2.27 5.74 -17.06
N ARG A 507 1.51 5.85 -15.95
CA ARG A 507 0.07 6.12 -15.98
C ARG A 507 -0.23 7.60 -16.22
N LEU A 508 0.64 8.47 -15.70
CA LEU A 508 0.54 9.91 -15.87
C LEU A 508 0.87 10.32 -17.31
N ILE A 509 1.98 9.78 -17.85
CA ILE A 509 2.43 10.03 -19.21
C ILE A 509 2.95 8.75 -19.84
N LYS A 510 2.43 8.45 -21.02
CA LYS A 510 2.94 7.41 -21.91
C LYS A 510 3.33 8.01 -23.25
N ILE A 511 4.54 7.67 -23.68
CA ILE A 511 5.12 8.08 -24.97
C ILE A 511 5.16 6.84 -25.87
N ASP A 512 4.58 6.95 -27.05
CA ASP A 512 4.68 5.95 -28.10
C ASP A 512 5.94 6.21 -28.94
N TRP A 513 6.89 5.28 -28.84
CA TRP A 513 8.13 5.29 -29.60
C TRP A 513 8.03 4.46 -30.90
N GLN A 514 6.87 3.87 -31.22
CA GLN A 514 6.64 3.15 -32.49
C GLN A 514 6.51 4.13 -33.66
N ASN A 515 7.02 3.76 -34.85
CA ASN A 515 7.21 4.63 -36.03
C ASN A 515 8.24 5.77 -35.85
N ASN A 516 9.48 5.34 -35.64
CA ASN A 516 10.63 6.14 -35.27
C ASN A 516 11.25 6.95 -36.44
N SER A 517 10.52 7.91 -37.02
CA SER A 517 11.06 8.82 -38.04
C SER A 517 11.86 10.01 -37.47
N GLY A 518 12.23 10.00 -36.18
CA GLY A 518 12.98 11.07 -35.51
C GLY A 518 12.14 12.28 -35.06
N ASN A 519 10.84 12.29 -35.34
CA ASN A 519 9.93 13.38 -34.97
C ASN A 519 9.54 13.36 -33.48
N ALA A 520 9.30 12.18 -32.89
CA ALA A 520 8.84 12.05 -31.50
C ALA A 520 9.83 12.63 -30.47
N TYR A 521 11.13 12.36 -30.61
CA TYR A 521 12.16 12.94 -29.72
C TYR A 521 12.19 14.48 -29.79
N ARG A 522 12.13 15.04 -31.00
CA ARG A 522 12.13 16.52 -31.19
C ARG A 522 10.88 17.16 -30.61
N GLU A 523 9.72 16.53 -30.80
CA GLU A 523 8.44 16.97 -30.22
C GLU A 523 8.50 16.97 -28.69
N VAL A 524 8.99 15.87 -28.09
CA VAL A 524 9.18 15.74 -26.64
C VAL A 524 10.12 16.82 -26.10
N GLN A 525 11.30 16.99 -26.70
CA GLN A 525 12.28 17.98 -26.26
C GLN A 525 11.76 19.43 -26.40
N SER A 526 11.02 19.71 -27.47
CA SER A 526 10.37 21.01 -27.66
C SER A 526 9.38 21.32 -26.53
N LEU A 527 8.55 20.34 -26.14
CA LEU A 527 7.59 20.51 -25.04
C LEU A 527 8.28 20.72 -23.68
N ILE A 528 9.28 19.88 -23.39
CA ILE A 528 10.06 19.98 -22.15
C ILE A 528 10.76 21.34 -22.03
N GLY A 529 11.21 21.91 -23.14
CA GLY A 529 11.85 23.22 -23.19
C GLY A 529 11.00 24.38 -22.66
N PHE A 530 9.69 24.19 -22.48
CA PHE A 530 8.78 25.18 -21.88
C PHE A 530 8.50 24.97 -20.38
N SER A 531 9.14 23.98 -19.75
CA SER A 531 8.88 23.57 -18.35
C SER A 531 9.96 24.07 -17.37
N SER A 532 9.62 24.10 -16.09
CA SER A 532 10.55 24.39 -14.98
C SER A 532 11.76 23.45 -14.90
N THR A 533 11.65 22.24 -15.48
CA THR A 533 12.71 21.21 -15.49
C THR A 533 13.58 21.24 -16.74
N ALA A 534 13.37 22.19 -17.66
CA ALA A 534 14.05 22.24 -18.95
C ALA A 534 15.59 22.12 -18.82
N GLY A 535 16.18 22.83 -17.87
CA GLY A 535 17.63 22.84 -17.61
C GLY A 535 18.23 21.49 -17.20
N ILE A 536 17.44 20.59 -16.59
CA ILE A 536 17.90 19.32 -16.03
C ILE A 536 17.30 18.08 -16.70
N SER A 537 16.29 18.27 -17.55
CA SER A 537 15.54 17.20 -18.23
C SER A 537 16.42 16.18 -18.96
N ARG A 538 17.47 16.66 -19.63
CA ARG A 538 18.44 15.84 -20.37
C ARG A 538 19.21 14.83 -19.51
N TYR A 539 19.26 15.03 -18.20
CA TYR A 539 20.02 14.19 -17.28
C TYR A 539 19.25 13.00 -16.73
N GLY A 540 17.93 12.91 -16.95
CA GLY A 540 17.15 11.81 -16.40
C GLY A 540 15.72 11.73 -16.89
N THR A 541 15.18 10.52 -16.85
CA THR A 541 13.80 10.24 -17.24
C THR A 541 12.78 10.89 -16.31
N LEU A 542 13.06 11.00 -15.01
CA LEU A 542 12.12 11.58 -14.02
C LEU A 542 11.87 13.05 -14.33
N TRP A 543 12.96 13.80 -14.56
CA TRP A 543 12.93 15.23 -14.85
C TRP A 543 12.27 15.49 -16.20
N SER A 544 12.62 14.70 -17.23
CA SER A 544 11.96 14.77 -18.54
C SER A 544 10.45 14.53 -18.46
N LYS A 545 10.00 13.52 -17.71
CA LYS A 545 8.57 13.22 -17.55
C LYS A 545 7.83 14.29 -16.76
N LEU A 546 8.42 14.83 -15.70
CA LEU A 546 7.85 15.96 -14.96
C LEU A 546 7.71 17.20 -15.84
N GLY A 547 8.72 17.51 -16.66
CA GLY A 547 8.65 18.62 -17.62
C GLY A 547 7.55 18.43 -18.67
N LEU A 548 7.37 17.20 -19.16
CA LEU A 548 6.25 16.87 -20.04
C LEU A 548 4.89 17.03 -19.35
N MET A 549 4.76 16.60 -18.08
CA MET A 549 3.53 16.75 -17.29
C MET A 549 3.16 18.21 -17.16
N GLU A 550 4.13 19.04 -16.79
CA GLU A 550 3.98 20.49 -16.68
C GLU A 550 3.53 21.10 -18.00
N ALA A 551 4.26 20.83 -19.09
CA ALA A 551 3.98 21.39 -20.41
C ALA A 551 2.59 20.97 -20.95
N LEU A 552 2.23 19.69 -20.80
CA LEU A 552 0.94 19.17 -21.25
C LEU A 552 -0.22 19.79 -20.47
N TRP A 553 -0.09 19.91 -19.15
CA TRP A 553 -1.20 20.34 -18.31
C TRP A 553 -1.31 21.86 -18.19
N ALA A 554 -0.22 22.59 -18.33
CA ALA A 554 -0.26 24.05 -18.55
C ALA A 554 -1.00 24.38 -19.87
N LYS A 555 -0.78 23.60 -20.93
CA LYS A 555 -1.50 23.75 -22.21
C LYS A 555 -3.00 23.44 -22.07
N ASN A 556 -3.37 22.45 -21.24
CA ASN A 556 -4.77 22.10 -20.99
C ASN A 556 -5.50 23.05 -20.03
N ALA A 557 -4.79 23.77 -19.16
CA ALA A 557 -5.41 24.83 -18.34
C ALA A 557 -5.89 26.02 -19.21
N ALA A 558 -5.36 26.16 -20.42
CA ALA A 558 -5.74 27.19 -21.38
C ALA A 558 -6.88 26.78 -22.34
N GLY A 559 -7.45 25.57 -22.25
CA GLY A 559 -8.52 25.11 -23.13
C GLY A 559 -9.25 23.85 -22.64
N PHE A 560 -10.59 23.90 -22.68
CA PHE A 560 -11.55 22.83 -22.34
C PHE A 560 -11.06 21.39 -22.62
N CYS A 561 -11.15 20.49 -21.63
CA CYS A 561 -11.01 19.05 -21.85
C CYS A 561 -12.39 18.42 -22.16
N PRO A 562 -12.53 17.63 -23.23
CA PRO A 562 -13.67 16.73 -23.38
C PRO A 562 -13.53 15.55 -22.40
N GLU A 563 -14.68 15.03 -21.95
CA GLU A 563 -14.89 13.95 -20.98
C GLU A 563 -14.35 12.58 -21.45
N SER A 564 -13.07 12.48 -21.83
CA SER A 564 -12.43 11.21 -22.19
C SER A 564 -11.41 10.77 -21.16
N THR A 565 -11.45 9.47 -20.82
CA THR A 565 -10.58 8.79 -19.85
C THR A 565 -9.12 8.66 -20.29
N SER A 566 -8.82 8.96 -21.56
CA SER A 566 -7.46 9.08 -22.12
C SER A 566 -7.45 10.24 -23.11
N SER A 567 -6.84 11.37 -22.74
CA SER A 567 -6.68 12.48 -23.67
C SER A 567 -5.47 12.19 -24.56
N ASN A 568 -5.71 11.95 -25.84
CA ASN A 568 -4.67 11.89 -26.88
C ASN A 568 -4.38 13.34 -27.29
N ILE A 569 -3.37 13.96 -26.70
CA ILE A 569 -3.25 15.43 -26.75
C ILE A 569 -2.44 15.91 -27.95
N ILE A 570 -1.57 15.07 -28.53
CA ILE A 570 -0.79 15.43 -29.72
C ILE A 570 -0.55 14.16 -30.58
N ASP A 571 -1.14 14.13 -31.78
CA ASP A 571 -0.93 13.13 -32.85
C ASP A 571 -0.90 11.64 -32.44
N GLY A 572 -1.58 11.28 -31.34
CA GLY A 572 -1.63 9.91 -30.83
C GLY A 572 -0.31 9.37 -30.26
N ARG A 573 0.74 10.21 -30.12
CA ARG A 573 2.08 9.78 -29.67
C ARG A 573 2.38 10.00 -28.20
N ILE A 574 1.79 11.03 -27.59
CA ILE A 574 1.87 11.24 -26.15
C ILE A 574 0.45 11.17 -25.60
N SER A 575 0.24 10.31 -24.62
CA SER A 575 -1.04 10.10 -23.96
C SER A 575 -0.90 10.36 -22.47
N ALA A 576 -1.91 10.99 -21.89
CA ALA A 576 -2.02 11.24 -20.46
C ALA A 576 -3.38 10.78 -19.95
N SER A 577 -3.41 10.15 -18.79
CA SER A 577 -4.65 9.73 -18.14
C SER A 577 -5.23 10.88 -17.31
N THR A 578 -6.46 11.28 -17.62
CA THR A 578 -7.19 12.29 -16.85
C THR A 578 -7.45 11.83 -15.42
N SER A 579 -7.72 10.52 -15.23
CA SER A 579 -7.89 9.92 -13.90
C SER A 579 -6.58 9.95 -13.10
N ALA A 580 -5.46 9.56 -13.71
CA ALA A 580 -4.15 9.62 -13.07
C ALA A 580 -3.78 11.06 -12.68
N ARG A 581 -4.06 12.03 -13.56
CA ARG A 581 -3.87 13.47 -13.26
C ARG A 581 -4.68 13.91 -12.05
N SER A 582 -5.97 13.57 -11.96
CA SER A 582 -6.81 13.95 -10.82
C SER A 582 -6.27 13.38 -9.50
N LYS A 583 -5.84 12.12 -9.50
CA LYS A 583 -5.18 11.51 -8.34
C LYS A 583 -3.90 12.26 -7.98
N TRP A 584 -3.04 12.53 -8.95
CA TRP A 584 -1.78 13.26 -8.74
C TRP A 584 -2.01 14.66 -8.15
N MET A 585 -3.01 15.39 -8.64
CA MET A 585 -3.38 16.71 -8.11
C MET A 585 -3.84 16.63 -6.65
N SER A 586 -4.64 15.62 -6.30
CA SER A 586 -5.11 15.39 -4.93
C SER A 586 -3.94 15.07 -3.99
N TYR A 587 -3.04 14.16 -4.38
CA TYR A 587 -1.86 13.84 -3.57
C TYR A 587 -0.95 15.05 -3.37
N ARG A 588 -0.73 15.84 -4.43
CA ARG A 588 0.03 17.08 -4.36
C ARG A 588 -0.58 18.07 -3.36
N GLN A 589 -1.90 18.26 -3.39
CA GLN A 589 -2.60 19.13 -2.45
C GLN A 589 -2.46 18.65 -1.00
N ASN A 590 -2.56 17.34 -0.76
CA ASN A 590 -2.37 16.76 0.57
C ASN A 590 -0.94 16.98 1.09
N ILE A 591 0.07 16.74 0.25
CA ILE A 591 1.48 16.97 0.60
C ILE A 591 1.74 18.45 0.89
N SER A 592 1.19 19.36 0.09
CA SER A 592 1.34 20.81 0.32
C SER A 592 0.61 21.29 1.57
N ALA A 593 -0.58 20.76 1.88
CA ALA A 593 -1.30 21.07 3.11
C ALA A 593 -0.52 20.61 4.35
N LEU A 594 0.09 19.41 4.27
CA LEU A 594 1.00 18.91 5.30
C LEU A 594 2.23 19.82 5.46
N ALA A 595 2.89 20.19 4.36
CA ALA A 595 4.03 21.07 4.40
C ALA A 595 3.70 22.44 5.04
N ALA A 596 2.53 23.00 4.72
CA ALA A 596 2.07 24.25 5.31
C ALA A 596 1.79 24.13 6.82
N ARG A 597 1.21 23.00 7.26
CA ARG A 597 0.98 22.71 8.69
C ARG A 597 2.30 22.67 9.48
N GLU A 598 3.33 22.05 8.90
CA GLU A 598 4.66 21.92 9.50
C GLU A 598 5.57 23.15 9.27
N GLY A 599 5.03 24.25 8.73
CA GLY A 599 5.80 25.50 8.53
C GLY A 599 6.87 25.42 7.44
N ILE A 600 6.78 24.47 6.52
CA ILE A 600 7.75 24.26 5.44
C ILE A 600 7.48 25.25 4.31
N ALA A 601 8.44 26.14 4.06
CA ALA A 601 8.35 27.10 2.97
C ALA A 601 8.35 26.42 1.60
N THR A 602 7.22 26.51 0.89
CA THR A 602 7.08 26.09 -0.50
C THR A 602 6.47 27.23 -1.32
N PRO A 603 6.84 27.38 -2.60
CA PRO A 603 6.09 28.24 -3.51
C PRO A 603 4.64 27.72 -3.66
N SER A 604 3.76 28.55 -4.23
CA SER A 604 2.38 28.15 -4.50
C SER A 604 2.35 26.83 -5.27
N VAL A 605 1.42 25.94 -4.93
CA VAL A 605 1.26 24.67 -5.62
C VAL A 605 1.00 24.88 -7.12
N ASP A 606 0.38 26.01 -7.49
CA ASP A 606 0.16 26.39 -8.88
C ASP A 606 1.39 27.02 -9.55
N GLY A 607 2.39 27.45 -8.77
CA GLY A 607 3.64 28.03 -9.28
C GLY A 607 4.42 27.09 -10.20
N PHE A 608 4.29 25.78 -10.01
CA PHE A 608 4.83 24.77 -10.93
C PHE A 608 4.17 24.81 -12.32
N PHE A 609 2.89 25.15 -12.42
CA PHE A 609 2.20 25.33 -13.72
C PHE A 609 2.33 26.75 -14.28
N LEU A 610 2.44 27.73 -13.38
CA LEU A 610 2.60 29.14 -13.71
C LEU A 610 4.03 29.47 -14.15
N ARG A 611 4.98 28.54 -13.92
CA ARG A 611 6.40 28.65 -14.26
C ARG A 611 7.07 29.77 -13.48
N ASP A 612 6.78 29.82 -12.18
CA ASP A 612 7.28 30.86 -11.27
C ASP A 612 8.77 30.64 -10.91
N PHE A 613 9.35 29.49 -11.28
CA PHE A 613 10.75 29.14 -11.03
C PHE A 613 11.33 28.21 -12.10
N GLU A 614 12.66 28.16 -12.19
CA GLU A 614 13.43 27.25 -13.04
C GLU A 614 14.43 26.46 -12.19
N ILE A 615 14.62 25.18 -12.50
CA ILE A 615 15.60 24.33 -11.83
C ILE A 615 16.93 24.39 -12.58
N THR A 616 17.94 24.96 -11.92
CA THR A 616 19.27 25.15 -12.51
C THR A 616 20.12 23.87 -12.44
N GLN A 617 21.28 23.91 -13.10
CA GLN A 617 22.25 22.81 -12.97
C GLN A 617 22.88 22.73 -11.57
N ASP A 618 22.98 23.84 -10.84
CA ASP A 618 23.49 23.81 -9.46
C ASP A 618 22.45 23.18 -8.52
N ASP A 619 21.15 23.45 -8.75
CA ASP A 619 20.06 22.75 -8.05
C ASP A 619 20.07 21.24 -8.33
N TYR A 620 20.52 20.84 -9.52
CA TYR A 620 20.64 19.43 -9.91
C TYR A 620 21.63 18.66 -9.04
N ASP A 621 22.74 19.28 -8.64
CA ASP A 621 23.73 18.62 -7.78
C ASP A 621 23.14 18.31 -6.40
N GLY A 622 22.44 19.28 -5.81
CA GLY A 622 21.74 19.09 -4.54
C GLY A 622 20.66 18.01 -4.66
N LEU A 623 19.89 18.00 -5.75
CA LEU A 623 18.96 16.91 -6.05
C LEU A 623 19.66 15.55 -6.13
N CYS A 624 20.79 15.46 -6.85
CA CYS A 624 21.55 14.21 -6.96
C CYS A 624 22.00 13.71 -5.59
N GLN A 625 22.54 14.57 -4.73
CA GLN A 625 22.95 14.20 -3.37
C GLN A 625 21.78 13.63 -2.56
N HIS A 626 20.61 14.29 -2.58
CA HIS A 626 19.42 13.81 -1.88
C HIS A 626 18.96 12.43 -2.38
N PHE A 627 18.91 12.23 -3.71
CA PHE A 627 18.46 10.97 -4.29
C PHE A 627 19.51 9.86 -4.19
N MET A 628 20.80 10.18 -4.19
CA MET A 628 21.88 9.22 -3.90
C MET A 628 21.78 8.68 -2.48
N GLN A 629 21.43 9.51 -1.50
CA GLN A 629 21.19 9.08 -0.11
C GLN A 629 20.06 8.05 -0.04
N VAL A 630 18.95 8.39 -0.67
CA VAL A 630 17.68 7.65 -0.56
C VAL A 630 17.71 6.37 -1.39
N TYR A 631 18.28 6.42 -2.60
CA TYR A 631 18.32 5.35 -3.59
C TYR A 631 19.74 4.77 -3.73
N SER A 632 20.55 4.80 -2.68
CA SER A 632 21.92 4.26 -2.67
C SER A 632 21.99 2.79 -3.08
N ASN A 633 20.94 2.01 -2.79
CA ASN A 633 20.79 0.63 -3.21
C ASN A 633 20.10 0.44 -4.57
N GLN A 634 19.73 1.49 -5.27
CA GLN A 634 19.14 1.43 -6.62
C GLN A 634 19.96 2.28 -7.58
N VAL A 635 21.26 2.01 -7.60
CA VAL A 635 22.24 2.65 -8.49
C VAL A 635 22.62 1.66 -9.58
N ALA A 636 22.72 2.12 -10.82
CA ALA A 636 23.14 1.32 -11.95
C ALA A 636 24.31 1.99 -12.69
N ILE A 637 25.23 1.15 -13.14
CA ILE A 637 26.34 1.50 -14.01
C ILE A 637 25.91 1.29 -15.46
N VAL A 638 26.09 2.32 -16.28
CA VAL A 638 25.81 2.28 -17.72
C VAL A 638 27.11 2.32 -18.49
N THR A 639 27.27 1.34 -19.38
CA THR A 639 28.34 1.30 -20.38
C THR A 639 27.72 1.40 -21.76
N LYS A 640 28.07 2.45 -22.51
CA LYS A 640 27.58 2.64 -23.88
C LYS A 640 28.54 2.03 -24.89
N ARG A 641 28.05 1.08 -25.69
CA ARG A 641 28.78 0.45 -26.81
C ARG A 641 28.02 0.67 -28.11
N GLY A 642 28.42 1.72 -28.85
CA GLY A 642 27.68 2.16 -30.04
C GLY A 642 26.27 2.62 -29.67
N ASN A 643 25.25 2.01 -30.29
CA ASN A 643 23.82 2.29 -30.03
C ASN A 643 23.21 1.39 -28.94
N ARG A 644 24.01 0.53 -28.29
CA ARG A 644 23.54 -0.35 -27.21
C ARG A 644 23.99 0.19 -25.85
N LEU A 645 23.06 0.20 -24.90
CA LEU A 645 23.34 0.45 -23.50
C LEU A 645 23.42 -0.90 -22.78
N GLU A 646 24.51 -1.10 -22.05
CA GLU A 646 24.63 -2.16 -21.07
C GLU A 646 24.44 -1.50 -19.69
N ILE A 647 23.33 -1.80 -19.03
CA ILE A 647 23.00 -1.27 -17.70
C ILE A 647 23.12 -2.44 -16.72
N ASN A 648 24.02 -2.30 -15.75
CA ASN A 648 24.19 -3.27 -14.68
C ASN A 648 23.91 -2.60 -13.36
N ASP A 649 23.14 -3.26 -12.52
CA ASP A 649 22.94 -2.83 -11.15
C ASP A 649 24.26 -2.82 -10.37
N PHE A 650 24.50 -1.77 -9.59
CA PHE A 650 25.76 -1.53 -8.89
C PHE A 650 25.96 -2.53 -7.74
N ALA A 651 24.91 -2.78 -6.95
CA ALA A 651 25.00 -3.59 -5.73
C ALA A 651 25.07 -5.09 -6.06
N SER A 652 24.20 -5.56 -6.95
CA SER A 652 24.07 -6.97 -7.30
C SER A 652 24.91 -7.39 -8.50
N GLY A 653 25.39 -6.45 -9.31
CA GLY A 653 26.06 -6.72 -10.58
C GLY A 653 25.14 -7.30 -11.67
N GLN A 654 23.84 -7.44 -11.39
CA GLN A 654 22.90 -8.02 -12.35
C GLN A 654 22.63 -7.09 -13.53
N ARG A 655 22.50 -7.67 -14.71
CA ARG A 655 22.12 -6.92 -15.91
C ARG A 655 20.65 -6.54 -15.86
N LEU A 656 20.38 -5.25 -16.02
CA LEU A 656 19.04 -4.68 -16.07
C LEU A 656 18.57 -4.52 -17.52
N ASP A 657 17.32 -4.90 -17.77
CA ASP A 657 16.58 -4.49 -18.96
C ASP A 657 16.00 -3.08 -18.72
N TYR A 658 15.62 -2.37 -19.78
CA TYR A 658 15.13 -0.99 -19.66
C TYR A 658 14.02 -0.67 -20.66
N THR A 659 13.19 0.33 -20.34
CA THR A 659 12.15 0.84 -21.24
C THR A 659 12.72 1.71 -22.36
N ALA A 660 11.91 1.96 -23.39
CA ALA A 660 12.27 2.92 -24.43
C ALA A 660 12.44 4.35 -23.89
N ASP A 661 11.80 4.69 -22.77
CA ASP A 661 11.96 5.99 -22.12
C ASP A 661 13.40 6.21 -21.63
N VAL A 662 14.01 5.20 -20.99
CA VAL A 662 15.42 5.26 -20.55
C VAL A 662 16.36 5.48 -21.74
N LEU A 663 16.08 4.84 -22.88
CA LEU A 663 16.90 4.98 -24.08
C LEU A 663 16.79 6.37 -24.72
N ASN A 664 15.58 6.94 -24.76
CA ASN A 664 15.27 8.09 -25.61
C ASN A 664 15.12 9.42 -24.86
N LEU A 665 14.85 9.43 -23.55
CA LEU A 665 14.70 10.69 -22.79
C LEU A 665 16.02 11.21 -22.20
N VAL A 666 16.96 10.31 -21.94
CA VAL A 666 18.29 10.67 -21.42
C VAL A 666 19.20 11.06 -22.59
N ASP A 667 19.86 12.21 -22.50
CA ASP A 667 20.90 12.59 -23.47
C ASP A 667 22.20 11.85 -23.19
N TRP A 668 22.24 10.59 -23.62
CA TRP A 668 23.40 9.73 -23.46
C TRP A 668 24.65 10.28 -24.16
N ALA A 669 24.52 11.14 -25.16
CA ALA A 669 25.69 11.73 -25.83
C ALA A 669 26.32 12.81 -24.94
N ASP A 670 25.50 13.69 -24.38
CA ASP A 670 25.97 14.71 -23.45
C ASP A 670 26.53 14.10 -22.16
N VAL A 671 25.78 13.21 -21.51
CA VAL A 671 26.19 12.57 -20.25
C VAL A 671 27.53 11.82 -20.41
N THR A 672 27.68 11.03 -21.48
CA THR A 672 28.94 10.30 -21.73
C THR A 672 30.12 11.24 -22.00
N ARG A 673 29.86 12.38 -22.66
CA ARG A 673 30.88 13.40 -22.92
C ARG A 673 31.33 14.08 -21.63
N GLN A 674 30.39 14.44 -20.75
CA GLN A 674 30.69 15.03 -19.44
C GLN A 674 31.50 14.07 -18.57
N GLU A 675 31.22 12.77 -18.64
CA GLU A 675 31.94 11.71 -17.92
C GLU A 675 33.22 11.24 -18.62
N LYS A 676 33.70 11.97 -19.65
CA LYS A 676 34.94 11.67 -20.40
C LYS A 676 34.98 10.23 -20.93
N HIS A 677 33.85 9.69 -21.39
CA HIS A 677 33.69 8.32 -21.89
C HIS A 677 33.98 7.21 -20.87
N SER A 678 33.89 7.50 -19.57
CA SER A 678 33.91 6.49 -18.51
C SER A 678 32.55 5.81 -18.34
N SER A 679 32.49 4.81 -17.46
CA SER A 679 31.23 4.21 -17.03
C SER A 679 30.36 5.26 -16.33
N VAL A 680 29.12 5.41 -16.76
CA VAL A 680 28.19 6.43 -16.26
C VAL A 680 27.37 5.85 -15.12
N LEU A 681 27.27 6.57 -14.01
CA LEU A 681 26.44 6.19 -12.87
C LEU A 681 25.09 6.88 -12.90
N GLY A 682 24.06 6.22 -12.39
CA GLY A 682 22.75 6.85 -12.17
C GLY A 682 21.85 6.02 -11.28
N PHE A 683 20.86 6.67 -10.66
CA PHE A 683 19.87 6.00 -9.83
C PHE A 683 18.59 5.71 -10.61
N TYR A 684 17.86 4.70 -10.17
CA TYR A 684 16.53 4.34 -10.65
C TYR A 684 15.57 4.18 -9.48
N THR A 685 14.29 4.48 -9.70
CA THR A 685 13.26 4.50 -8.65
C THR A 685 12.18 3.44 -8.86
N THR A 686 12.03 2.96 -10.09
CA THR A 686 11.00 2.06 -10.55
C THR A 686 11.62 0.89 -11.29
N ALA A 687 11.51 -0.29 -10.69
CA ALA A 687 11.95 -1.55 -11.24
C ALA A 687 10.77 -2.52 -11.30
N SER A 688 10.72 -3.36 -12.33
CA SER A 688 9.68 -4.38 -12.51
C SER A 688 10.29 -5.69 -12.97
N ARG A 689 9.68 -6.82 -12.62
CA ARG A 689 10.06 -8.13 -13.14
C ARG A 689 8.85 -8.80 -13.77
N HIS A 690 8.96 -9.08 -15.06
CA HIS A 690 7.89 -9.78 -15.77
C HIS A 690 7.83 -11.24 -15.29
N PRO A 691 6.64 -11.84 -15.10
CA PRO A 691 6.51 -13.24 -14.66
C PRO A 691 7.13 -14.31 -15.59
N ARG A 692 7.61 -13.95 -16.78
CA ARG A 692 8.33 -14.84 -17.71
C ARG A 692 9.77 -14.41 -17.94
N GLY A 693 10.22 -13.36 -17.25
CA GLY A 693 11.52 -12.74 -17.42
C GLY A 693 12.39 -12.99 -16.19
N ALA A 694 13.58 -13.55 -16.40
CA ALA A 694 14.58 -13.68 -15.34
C ALA A 694 15.20 -12.32 -14.94
N ARG A 695 15.01 -11.26 -15.75
CA ARG A 695 15.68 -9.96 -15.56
C ARG A 695 14.73 -8.90 -15.02
N ILE A 696 15.30 -8.06 -14.16
CA ILE A 696 14.68 -6.83 -13.71
C ILE A 696 14.72 -5.81 -14.84
N LYS A 697 13.60 -5.15 -15.07
CA LYS A 697 13.42 -4.08 -16.04
C LYS A 697 13.16 -2.76 -15.33
N ILE A 698 14.03 -1.77 -15.55
CA ILE A 698 13.84 -0.40 -15.03
C ILE A 698 13.02 0.43 -16.01
N SER A 699 12.15 1.29 -15.48
CA SER A 699 11.36 2.24 -16.29
C SER A 699 11.87 3.67 -16.22
N ASP A 700 12.82 3.95 -15.33
CA ASP A 700 13.49 5.23 -15.16
C ASP A 700 14.99 5.08 -14.87
N TRP A 701 15.76 6.11 -15.20
CA TRP A 701 17.18 6.25 -14.88
C TRP A 701 17.57 7.73 -14.89
N ASN A 702 18.40 8.16 -13.93
CA ASN A 702 18.81 9.56 -13.77
C ASN A 702 20.30 9.65 -13.41
N TRP A 703 21.03 10.53 -14.09
CA TRP A 703 22.49 10.62 -14.03
C TRP A 703 23.01 11.10 -12.67
N ILE A 704 24.01 10.41 -12.16
CA ILE A 704 24.83 10.84 -11.01
C ILE A 704 26.19 11.30 -11.53
N PRO A 705 26.55 12.59 -11.43
CA PRO A 705 27.87 13.06 -11.77
C PRO A 705 28.97 12.34 -10.99
N SER A 706 30.00 11.85 -11.67
CA SER A 706 31.11 11.10 -11.03
C SER A 706 31.79 11.85 -9.88
N ARG A 707 31.89 13.18 -9.98
CA ARG A 707 32.42 14.03 -8.91
C ARG A 707 31.62 13.92 -7.60
N LEU A 708 30.29 13.82 -7.69
CA LEU A 708 29.42 13.71 -6.51
C LEU A 708 29.52 12.31 -5.91
N TRP A 709 29.61 11.28 -6.77
CA TRP A 709 29.84 9.91 -6.32
C TRP A 709 31.18 9.74 -5.59
N GLN A 710 32.25 10.34 -6.10
CA GLN A 710 33.57 10.29 -5.46
C GLN A 710 33.59 11.00 -4.10
N GLN A 711 32.91 12.15 -4.00
CA GLN A 711 32.73 12.85 -2.73
C GLN A 711 31.99 11.97 -1.73
N TRP A 712 30.90 11.33 -2.17
CA TRP A 712 30.11 10.42 -1.33
C TRP A 712 30.92 9.21 -0.83
N ASP A 713 31.68 8.54 -1.72
CA ASP A 713 32.52 7.40 -1.34
C ASP A 713 33.64 7.79 -0.38
N GLN A 714 34.20 9.01 -0.53
CA GLN A 714 35.18 9.54 0.40
C GLN A 714 34.57 9.79 1.78
N THR A 715 33.39 10.43 1.85
CA THR A 715 32.65 10.61 3.11
C THR A 715 32.35 9.25 3.77
N LEU A 716 31.90 8.25 3.01
CA LEU A 716 31.65 6.91 3.55
C LEU A 716 32.89 6.28 4.20
N LYS A 717 34.05 6.43 3.58
CA LYS A 717 35.33 5.89 4.08
C LYS A 717 35.87 6.65 5.28
N ASP A 718 35.55 7.94 5.39
CA ASP A 718 36.02 8.79 6.49
C ASP A 718 35.14 8.63 7.75
N THR A 719 33.85 8.28 7.58
CA THR A 719 32.89 8.12 8.69
C THR A 719 32.70 6.67 9.15
N LEU A 720 32.96 5.67 8.30
CA LEU A 720 32.92 4.25 8.64
C LEU A 720 34.30 3.62 8.39
N GLU A 721 34.83 2.84 9.34
CA GLU A 721 35.99 1.95 9.10
C GLU A 721 35.72 0.86 8.03
N VAL A 722 34.55 0.87 7.40
CA VAL A 722 34.16 -0.01 6.30
C VAL A 722 33.52 0.84 5.21
N GLY A 723 34.28 1.09 4.13
CA GLY A 723 33.80 1.79 2.94
C GLY A 723 32.69 1.02 2.20
N THR A 724 32.45 1.40 0.94
CA THR A 724 31.41 0.93 -0.02
C THR A 724 31.13 -0.59 -0.16
N GLU A 725 31.79 -1.45 0.62
CA GLU A 725 31.50 -2.87 0.83
C GLU A 725 30.20 -3.13 1.61
N THR A 726 29.69 -2.17 2.38
CA THR A 726 28.42 -2.29 3.14
C THR A 726 27.18 -2.48 2.27
N PHE A 727 27.21 -2.04 1.00
CA PHE A 727 26.11 -2.20 0.05
C PHE A 727 26.25 -3.42 -0.88
N LYS A 728 27.40 -4.10 -0.84
CA LYS A 728 27.58 -5.38 -1.55
C LYS A 728 26.93 -6.47 -0.72
N THR A 729 26.11 -7.30 -1.33
CA THR A 729 25.61 -8.51 -0.68
C THR A 729 26.82 -9.37 -0.26
N GLN A 730 27.09 -9.45 1.05
CA GLN A 730 28.13 -10.31 1.60
C GLN A 730 27.83 -11.78 1.23
N GLU A 731 28.50 -12.29 0.20
CA GLU A 731 28.68 -13.75 0.02
C GLU A 731 29.91 -14.27 0.80
N GLU A 732 30.74 -13.39 1.38
CA GLU A 732 32.08 -13.80 1.86
C GLU A 732 32.17 -14.22 3.34
N ASP A 733 31.16 -13.99 4.18
CA ASP A 733 31.22 -14.40 5.61
C ASP A 733 30.72 -15.83 5.89
N SER A 734 30.43 -16.63 4.86
CA SER A 734 30.19 -18.08 5.01
C SER A 734 31.50 -18.90 5.06
N GLY A 735 32.50 -18.36 5.75
CA GLY A 735 33.72 -19.09 6.09
C GLY A 735 33.48 -20.08 7.23
N ARG A 736 33.26 -21.34 6.88
CA ARG A 736 33.20 -22.55 7.75
C ARG A 736 31.81 -22.98 8.25
N LEU A 737 30.93 -23.34 7.33
CA LEU A 737 30.04 -24.49 7.52
C LEU A 737 29.98 -25.25 6.19
N GLY A 738 30.06 -26.58 6.28
CA GLY A 738 30.46 -27.47 5.19
C GLY A 738 29.70 -27.25 3.88
N ARG A 739 30.43 -27.47 2.76
CA ARG A 739 29.90 -27.55 1.39
C ARG A 739 28.61 -28.39 1.31
N VAL A 740 27.47 -27.74 1.48
CA VAL A 740 26.21 -28.20 0.92
C VAL A 740 26.25 -27.71 -0.52
N ARG A 741 26.34 -28.65 -1.47
CA ARG A 741 26.21 -28.35 -2.90
C ARG A 741 24.93 -27.55 -3.10
N MET A 742 25.04 -26.24 -3.33
CA MET A 742 23.95 -25.47 -3.90
C MET A 742 23.60 -26.10 -5.25
N SER A 743 22.41 -26.67 -5.32
CA SER A 743 21.84 -27.19 -6.54
C SER A 743 21.62 -26.00 -7.47
N ARG A 744 22.34 -25.99 -8.60
CA ARG A 744 22.02 -25.19 -9.79
C ARG A 744 20.72 -25.71 -10.41
N ARG A 745 19.58 -25.55 -9.73
CA ARG A 745 18.26 -25.77 -10.33
C ARG A 745 17.46 -24.49 -10.27
N ASN A 746 17.10 -24.08 -11.48
CA ASN A 746 16.23 -23.00 -11.87
C ASN A 746 14.81 -23.30 -11.34
N PRO A 747 14.15 -22.42 -10.58
CA PRO A 747 12.76 -22.64 -10.12
C PRO A 747 11.69 -22.46 -11.22
N ASP A 748 12.06 -22.03 -12.43
CA ASP A 748 11.13 -21.78 -13.54
C ASP A 748 10.66 -23.07 -14.28
N GLU A 749 10.28 -24.12 -13.56
CA GLU A 749 9.44 -25.19 -14.12
C GLU A 749 8.04 -25.18 -13.45
N VAL A 750 7.14 -24.40 -14.07
CA VAL A 750 5.65 -24.37 -14.04
C VAL A 750 4.95 -23.26 -13.25
#